data_AF-A1B7G9-F1
#
_entry.id   AF-A1B7G9-F1
#
_cell.length_a   1.000
_cell.length_b   1.000
_cell.length_c   1.000
_cell.angle_alpha   90.00
_cell.angle_beta   90.00
_cell.angle_gamma   90.00
#
_symmetry.space_group_name_H-M   'P 1'
#
loop_
_entity.id
_entity.type
_entity.pdbx_description
1 polymer ?
#
loop_
_entity_poly.entity_id
_entity_poly.type
_entity_poly.pdbx_seq_one_letter_code
_entity_poly.pdbx_strand_id
1 'polypeptide(L)'
;MRTCGPYVIGKMVLKPGLAGLGRIEVHPARFSGLAESGILVIQSLAAFMTKNTLPALTAFLLAAIGPALAQDLPPYQSLETRHVCTAQPIHETPAGTQARVLGAGAEVMLRDVTFGPEGGAWFALDYPTGKGLERAIGYLPVSSVKHFCAPEGAAPEDSTSRLQSYLAPPNTCHVVAARADTVEELNGQARSMPAYAPVISGYRLHSGGYALSLGLVSTNLRDRIGSPAARLQTGITCVSGADFAEALVHDGTVLTPADPGGLSDDAARLSTAQALRARGLESGDPAMLKRSCDLGLGAACTEFASRIHDAPDGPGRGPAVVTRYALLGCMAGDMEGCQMAINRQGNTLELTREQVLPDARPDDGSVTTEISKGLCDAQDRFGCVLLARGTAVDRAPSLVEASSNFSANLTACQQGITWICEGLNDDLKTVSAARGSGLTGNERYALAGIEAGLCAPGPREPNQRSCTGAYYLYRDFLNYSDAATLDAGRVAQATAFLSSGCAAGDPPACATLAGMAGFWPEADRRAATARAIALCDAQSAKDTICESLGGVLDPTFPESRPVMAARYERLARSCLSPGEGDAQDCAWALHSYAALDAPDGLATAEAMLKDACGPANIKGCPALAQLYGTEGQSLSGVTIPGRNDPEARIAALRMGCRGGVEAGSTCDQLADLMTVEGDGENALHIRGEACERAIAAGEERDLWECYDAAKQALDQSQRLPGAHRWADYVCRGADVSVSPYGCKLVGNMLAQGLGQPADPAGALSAYQRGCFHPRVATTDGEACLHYGTMLIEAVRRGEKPAEPLAFAHREDGEEPEPPLMLAEASRAFDMGCLDSIAPACAANVRLLEEWSTGDLPYDRFICQVRNAAGEVTSEKPCRGLIFYQAAEARKETREQVGLNVYVWPDGDRSVTYIRDGIWRLNEVRTDYPATEGNSRCWRNPISTRSFCVTPAG
;
A
#
# COMPACT_ATOMS: atom_id res chain seq x y z
N MET A 1 -9.12 7.56 15.83
CA MET A 1 -8.93 6.76 14.61
C MET A 1 -8.20 7.61 13.58
N ARG A 2 -6.92 7.30 13.30
CA ARG A 2 -6.13 7.87 12.20
C ARG A 2 -5.38 6.70 11.55
N THR A 3 -5.48 6.58 10.25
CA THR A 3 -5.08 5.39 9.49
C THR A 3 -3.59 5.39 9.17
N CYS A 4 -2.94 4.23 9.35
CA CYS A 4 -1.56 3.99 8.91
C CYS A 4 -1.54 3.66 7.41
N GLY A 5 -0.61 4.28 6.67
CA GLY A 5 -0.32 3.95 5.27
C GLY A 5 1.03 3.24 5.10
N PRO A 6 1.33 2.71 3.90
CA PRO A 6 2.60 2.03 3.61
C PRO A 6 3.78 3.01 3.44
N TYR A 7 5.02 2.50 3.51
CA TYR A 7 6.25 3.30 3.58
C TYR A 7 7.41 2.77 2.73
N VAL A 8 8.14 3.68 2.04
CA VAL A 8 9.59 3.54 1.73
C VAL A 8 10.37 4.87 1.89
N ILE A 9 10.89 5.08 3.11
CA ILE A 9 12.29 5.40 3.48
C ILE A 9 13.09 6.58 2.85
N GLY A 10 13.56 7.46 3.77
CA GLY A 10 14.84 8.21 3.75
C GLY A 10 14.88 9.61 3.09
N LYS A 11 15.47 10.68 3.65
CA LYS A 11 16.17 11.00 4.95
C LYS A 11 15.96 12.53 5.22
N MET A 12 16.48 13.26 6.21
CA MET A 12 17.47 13.04 7.29
C MET A 12 17.05 13.80 8.59
N VAL A 13 17.97 14.43 9.37
CA VAL A 13 17.70 15.03 10.70
C VAL A 13 18.50 16.33 10.95
N LEU A 14 17.89 17.33 11.60
CA LEU A 14 18.55 18.27 12.52
C LEU A 14 17.57 18.73 13.64
N LYS A 15 18.07 19.00 14.85
CA LYS A 15 17.29 19.21 16.11
C LYS A 15 17.70 20.56 16.79
N PRO A 16 17.06 21.01 17.89
CA PRO A 16 16.15 22.17 17.85
C PRO A 16 16.67 23.46 18.54
N GLY A 17 16.01 24.58 18.25
CA GLY A 17 16.22 25.89 18.92
C GLY A 17 14.92 26.43 19.55
N LEU A 18 15.04 27.14 20.67
CA LEU A 18 13.94 27.50 21.59
C LEU A 18 13.13 28.76 21.21
N ALA A 19 11.83 28.69 21.53
CA ALA A 19 10.95 29.75 22.06
C ALA A 19 10.73 31.09 21.30
N GLY A 20 9.45 31.43 21.08
CA GLY A 20 9.01 32.77 20.66
C GLY A 20 7.49 32.93 20.61
N LEU A 21 6.90 33.58 21.63
CA LEU A 21 5.47 33.90 21.71
C LEU A 21 5.04 34.97 20.68
N GLY A 22 3.82 34.89 20.16
CA GLY A 22 3.29 35.90 19.24
C GLY A 22 1.81 35.77 18.88
N ARG A 23 0.89 36.00 19.84
CA ARG A 23 -0.54 36.27 19.53
C ARG A 23 -0.68 37.60 18.80
N ILE A 24 -1.54 37.66 17.76
CA ILE A 24 -2.40 38.83 17.47
C ILE A 24 -3.81 38.32 17.13
N GLU A 25 -4.83 39.09 17.52
CA GLU A 25 -6.24 38.72 17.64
C GLU A 25 -7.16 39.46 16.64
N VAL A 26 -8.28 38.79 16.27
CA VAL A 26 -9.65 39.35 16.12
C VAL A 26 -10.03 40.31 14.95
N HIS A 27 -10.68 39.71 13.94
CA HIS A 27 -11.98 40.08 13.30
C HIS A 27 -12.26 41.55 12.79
N PRO A 28 -13.50 41.91 12.35
CA PRO A 28 -13.87 41.79 10.93
C PRO A 28 -14.57 43.05 10.33
N ALA A 29 -14.82 43.07 9.01
CA ALA A 29 -15.78 44.03 8.42
C ALA A 29 -16.58 43.44 7.25
N ARG A 30 -17.90 43.66 7.28
CA ARG A 30 -18.87 43.33 6.22
C ARG A 30 -18.78 44.36 5.08
N PHE A 31 -19.22 43.98 3.87
CA PHE A 31 -20.21 44.79 3.12
C PHE A 31 -20.97 43.92 2.10
N SER A 32 -22.23 44.28 1.84
CA SER A 32 -23.18 43.53 1.00
C SER A 32 -24.19 44.48 0.34
N GLY A 33 -24.57 44.20 -0.91
CA GLY A 33 -25.55 44.95 -1.72
C GLY A 33 -25.02 45.15 -3.15
N LEU A 34 -25.60 44.53 -4.19
CA LEU A 34 -26.84 44.89 -4.90
C LEU A 34 -26.71 46.20 -5.71
N ALA A 35 -27.06 46.28 -7.00
CA ALA A 35 -27.57 45.27 -7.95
C ALA A 35 -27.46 45.75 -9.43
N GLU A 36 -27.90 44.88 -10.36
CA GLU A 36 -28.55 45.20 -11.66
C GLU A 36 -27.77 45.77 -12.89
N SER A 37 -27.70 44.91 -13.92
CA SER A 37 -28.31 45.11 -15.27
C SER A 37 -27.61 45.91 -16.40
N GLY A 38 -27.67 45.34 -17.63
CA GLY A 38 -27.51 46.04 -18.92
C GLY A 38 -26.21 45.69 -19.69
N ILE A 39 -26.16 44.72 -20.63
CA ILE A 39 -26.71 44.69 -22.01
C ILE A 39 -25.91 45.55 -23.04
N LEU A 40 -24.99 44.86 -23.73
CA LEU A 40 -24.88 44.70 -25.20
C LEU A 40 -24.34 45.85 -26.13
N VAL A 41 -23.75 45.41 -27.26
CA VAL A 41 -23.43 46.12 -28.54
C VAL A 41 -22.12 46.97 -28.52
N ILE A 42 -20.99 46.63 -29.17
CA ILE A 42 -20.62 46.19 -30.55
C ILE A 42 -20.18 47.37 -31.47
N GLN A 43 -18.94 47.27 -32.02
CA GLN A 43 -18.41 47.96 -33.23
C GLN A 43 -18.22 49.50 -33.20
N SER A 44 -17.34 50.16 -33.99
CA SER A 44 -16.11 49.76 -34.74
C SER A 44 -15.47 50.98 -35.45
N LEU A 45 -14.18 50.89 -35.83
CA LEU A 45 -13.45 51.74 -36.82
C LEU A 45 -13.37 53.27 -36.52
N ALA A 46 -12.48 54.08 -37.14
CA ALA A 46 -11.09 53.89 -37.61
C ALA A 46 -10.50 55.27 -38.04
N ALA A 47 -9.17 55.40 -37.97
CA ALA A 47 -8.31 56.31 -38.74
C ALA A 47 -8.49 57.85 -38.70
N PHE A 48 -7.39 58.56 -38.42
CA PHE A 48 -6.88 59.60 -39.34
C PHE A 48 -5.37 59.83 -39.15
N MET A 49 -4.62 59.98 -40.25
CA MET A 49 -3.19 60.38 -40.24
C MET A 49 -3.06 61.90 -40.41
N THR A 50 -1.96 62.51 -39.92
CA THR A 50 -0.87 63.05 -40.80
C THR A 50 0.30 63.74 -40.05
N LYS A 51 1.50 63.19 -40.26
CA LYS A 51 2.79 63.82 -40.67
C LYS A 51 3.50 64.92 -39.84
N ASN A 52 4.75 64.55 -39.49
CA ASN A 52 6.03 65.25 -39.73
C ASN A 52 6.60 66.29 -38.73
N THR A 53 7.36 65.79 -37.75
CA THR A 53 8.75 66.15 -37.35
C THR A 53 9.26 65.03 -36.41
N LEU A 54 10.54 64.69 -36.20
CA LEU A 54 11.84 64.88 -36.89
C LEU A 54 12.68 63.59 -36.61
N PRO A 55 13.76 63.25 -37.35
CA PRO A 55 14.41 61.94 -37.26
C PRO A 55 15.45 61.89 -36.12
N ALA A 56 15.04 61.39 -34.95
CA ALA A 56 15.95 61.06 -33.84
C ALA A 56 15.62 59.72 -33.13
N LEU A 57 14.41 59.16 -33.30
CA LEU A 57 14.00 57.91 -32.64
C LEU A 57 14.49 56.63 -33.33
N THR A 58 14.88 56.69 -34.60
CA THR A 58 15.20 55.50 -35.42
C THR A 58 16.49 54.77 -35.02
N ALA A 59 17.35 55.39 -34.21
CA ALA A 59 18.57 54.78 -33.68
C ALA A 59 18.40 54.15 -32.29
N PHE A 60 17.30 54.45 -31.57
CA PHE A 60 17.04 53.92 -30.22
C PHE A 60 15.96 52.82 -30.18
N LEU A 61 15.26 52.57 -31.29
CA LEU A 61 14.24 51.52 -31.42
C LEU A 61 14.76 50.18 -31.98
N LEU A 62 16.06 50.07 -32.25
CA LEU A 62 16.72 48.82 -32.70
C LEU A 62 17.54 48.12 -31.60
N ALA A 63 17.51 48.63 -30.37
CA ALA A 63 18.22 48.07 -29.21
C ALA A 63 17.29 47.32 -28.21
N ALA A 64 16.09 46.92 -28.66
CA ALA A 64 15.09 46.25 -27.84
C ALA A 64 14.52 44.96 -28.47
N ILE A 65 15.21 44.39 -29.46
CA ILE A 65 15.02 42.98 -29.84
C ILE A 65 15.95 42.15 -28.95
N GLY A 66 15.58 42.02 -27.67
CA GLY A 66 16.13 40.98 -26.81
C GLY A 66 15.66 39.60 -27.32
N PRO A 67 16.43 38.53 -27.09
CA PRO A 67 16.04 37.21 -27.56
C PRO A 67 14.80 36.70 -26.82
N ALA A 68 13.66 36.72 -27.50
CA ALA A 68 12.79 35.56 -27.46
C ALA A 68 13.61 34.36 -28.02
N LEU A 69 13.55 33.15 -27.51
CA LEU A 69 12.42 32.51 -26.82
C LEU A 69 12.90 31.67 -25.63
N ALA A 70 12.40 31.97 -24.43
CA ALA A 70 11.96 30.87 -23.58
C ALA A 70 10.62 30.43 -24.18
N GLN A 71 10.61 29.34 -24.96
CA GLN A 71 9.35 28.78 -25.44
C GLN A 71 8.59 28.25 -24.22
N ASP A 72 7.42 28.81 -23.95
CA ASP A 72 6.66 28.51 -22.73
C ASP A 72 6.40 27.01 -22.61
N LEU A 73 6.94 26.43 -21.54
CA LEU A 73 6.66 25.05 -21.17
C LEU A 73 5.15 24.90 -20.94
N PRO A 74 4.52 23.81 -21.43
CA PRO A 74 3.15 23.49 -21.07
C PRO A 74 2.97 23.49 -19.53
N PRO A 75 1.80 23.92 -19.02
CA PRO A 75 1.52 23.83 -17.59
C PRO A 75 1.65 22.38 -17.12
N TYR A 76 2.26 22.19 -15.95
CA TYR A 76 2.42 20.87 -15.34
C TYR A 76 1.07 20.19 -15.13
N GLN A 77 0.93 18.98 -15.64
CA GLN A 77 -0.29 18.17 -15.54
C GLN A 77 -0.18 17.27 -14.31
N SER A 78 -1.01 17.53 -13.29
CA SER A 78 -0.95 16.77 -12.04
C SER A 78 -1.40 15.31 -12.26
N LEU A 79 -1.30 14.48 -11.21
CA LEU A 79 -1.89 13.15 -11.24
C LEU A 79 -3.44 13.18 -11.31
N GLU A 80 -4.08 14.32 -11.04
CA GLU A 80 -5.52 14.49 -11.23
C GLU A 80 -5.89 14.95 -12.65
N THR A 81 -4.98 15.67 -13.32
CA THR A 81 -5.19 16.17 -14.68
C THR A 81 -5.23 15.02 -15.68
N ARG A 82 -6.27 15.00 -16.50
CA ARG A 82 -6.49 14.01 -17.55
C ARG A 82 -7.06 14.66 -18.80
N HIS A 83 -6.91 13.97 -19.93
CA HIS A 83 -7.33 14.43 -21.24
C HIS A 83 -8.12 13.36 -21.99
N VAL A 84 -9.10 13.84 -22.76
CA VAL A 84 -9.94 13.05 -23.66
C VAL A 84 -9.37 13.17 -25.07
N CYS A 85 -8.62 12.16 -25.53
CA CYS A 85 -7.79 12.28 -26.75
C CYS A 85 -8.54 12.08 -28.08
N THR A 86 -9.76 11.58 -28.02
CA THR A 86 -10.72 11.49 -29.13
C THR A 86 -12.06 11.92 -28.58
N ALA A 87 -13.02 12.39 -29.40
CA ALA A 87 -14.30 12.83 -28.85
C ALA A 87 -15.04 11.66 -28.15
N GLN A 88 -15.36 11.82 -26.85
CA GLN A 88 -15.98 10.77 -26.03
C GLN A 88 -17.33 11.24 -25.44
N PRO A 89 -18.35 10.36 -25.35
CA PRO A 89 -19.56 10.62 -24.58
C PRO A 89 -19.24 10.53 -23.08
N ILE A 90 -19.41 11.62 -22.33
CA ILE A 90 -19.34 11.59 -20.86
C ILE A 90 -20.74 11.32 -20.29
N HIS A 91 -20.82 10.40 -19.33
CA HIS A 91 -22.09 9.89 -18.80
C HIS A 91 -22.42 10.47 -17.41
N GLU A 92 -23.71 10.54 -17.05
CA GLU A 92 -24.16 11.00 -15.72
C GLU A 92 -23.86 9.97 -14.62
N THR A 93 -23.83 8.69 -14.98
CA THR A 93 -23.42 7.55 -14.16
C THR A 93 -22.62 6.56 -15.02
N PRO A 94 -21.82 5.64 -14.43
CA PRO A 94 -21.11 4.59 -15.18
C PRO A 94 -22.05 3.83 -16.12
N ALA A 95 -21.72 3.80 -17.43
CA ALA A 95 -22.56 3.26 -18.52
C ALA A 95 -24.02 3.77 -18.60
N GLY A 96 -24.33 4.89 -17.94
CA GLY A 96 -25.67 5.46 -17.88
C GLY A 96 -26.03 6.38 -19.05
N THR A 97 -26.94 7.31 -18.80
CA THR A 97 -27.32 8.37 -19.73
C THR A 97 -26.11 9.23 -20.10
N GLN A 98 -25.97 9.54 -21.38
CA GLN A 98 -24.95 10.48 -21.87
C GLN A 98 -25.32 11.90 -21.43
N ALA A 99 -24.45 12.55 -20.65
CA ALA A 99 -24.59 13.96 -20.27
C ALA A 99 -24.16 14.88 -21.41
N ARG A 100 -23.03 14.56 -22.08
CA ARG A 100 -22.46 15.39 -23.16
C ARG A 100 -21.52 14.58 -24.05
N VAL A 101 -21.08 15.15 -25.17
CA VAL A 101 -19.81 14.77 -25.83
C VAL A 101 -18.73 15.75 -25.37
N LEU A 102 -17.59 15.24 -24.91
CA LEU A 102 -16.37 16.01 -24.74
C LEU A 102 -15.55 15.94 -26.03
N GLY A 103 -15.01 17.07 -26.48
CA GLY A 103 -14.16 17.13 -27.67
C GLY A 103 -12.78 16.51 -27.43
N ALA A 104 -12.07 16.22 -28.52
CA ALA A 104 -10.65 15.85 -28.42
C ALA A 104 -9.83 16.98 -27.77
N GLY A 105 -8.87 16.61 -26.93
CA GLY A 105 -8.07 17.54 -26.13
C GLY A 105 -8.80 18.13 -24.91
N ALA A 106 -10.05 17.73 -24.61
CA ALA A 106 -10.76 18.24 -23.44
C ALA A 106 -10.09 17.79 -22.12
N GLU A 107 -9.73 18.77 -21.29
CA GLU A 107 -9.18 18.57 -19.96
C GLU A 107 -10.29 18.23 -18.94
N VAL A 108 -10.05 17.19 -18.14
CA VAL A 108 -10.93 16.68 -17.08
C VAL A 108 -10.10 16.36 -15.83
N MET A 109 -10.69 16.54 -14.64
CA MET A 109 -10.01 16.30 -13.37
C MET A 109 -10.52 15.00 -12.73
N LEU A 110 -9.62 14.06 -12.45
CA LEU A 110 -9.91 12.83 -11.74
C LEU A 110 -10.38 13.13 -10.30
N ARG A 111 -11.52 12.52 -9.92
CA ARG A 111 -12.05 12.57 -8.55
C ARG A 111 -12.04 11.20 -7.87
N ASP A 112 -12.38 10.14 -8.59
CA ASP A 112 -12.57 8.79 -8.06
C ASP A 112 -12.46 7.73 -9.19
N VAL A 113 -12.36 6.45 -8.83
CA VAL A 113 -12.53 5.31 -9.74
C VAL A 113 -13.57 4.35 -9.17
N THR A 114 -14.47 3.87 -10.01
CA THR A 114 -15.53 2.93 -9.62
C THR A 114 -15.84 1.96 -10.76
N PHE A 115 -16.82 1.08 -10.58
CA PHE A 115 -17.24 0.11 -11.58
C PHE A 115 -18.65 0.37 -12.11
N GLY A 116 -18.84 0.11 -13.39
CA GLY A 116 -20.15 0.20 -14.05
C GLY A 116 -20.99 -1.07 -13.93
N PRO A 117 -22.27 -1.04 -14.37
CA PRO A 117 -23.16 -2.21 -14.43
C PRO A 117 -22.70 -3.27 -15.45
N GLU A 118 -21.78 -2.95 -16.35
CA GLU A 118 -21.11 -3.88 -17.26
C GLU A 118 -19.84 -4.55 -16.66
N GLY A 119 -19.38 -4.08 -15.50
CA GLY A 119 -18.20 -4.63 -14.81
C GLY A 119 -16.85 -4.05 -15.30
N GLY A 120 -16.87 -3.03 -16.16
CA GLY A 120 -15.70 -2.22 -16.50
C GLY A 120 -15.43 -1.14 -15.44
N ALA A 121 -14.19 -0.66 -15.41
CA ALA A 121 -13.78 0.43 -14.53
C ALA A 121 -13.99 1.80 -15.20
N TRP A 122 -14.51 2.74 -14.43
CA TRP A 122 -14.84 4.11 -14.84
C TRP A 122 -14.18 5.11 -13.89
N PHE A 123 -13.64 6.19 -14.45
CA PHE A 123 -13.28 7.35 -13.64
C PHE A 123 -14.51 8.23 -13.41
N ALA A 124 -14.66 8.71 -12.17
CA ALA A 124 -15.47 9.88 -11.89
C ALA A 124 -14.62 11.12 -12.15
N LEU A 125 -15.10 11.98 -13.04
CA LEU A 125 -14.36 13.09 -13.63
C LEU A 125 -15.14 14.39 -13.47
N ASP A 126 -14.45 15.40 -12.95
CA ASP A 126 -14.93 16.77 -12.91
C ASP A 126 -14.58 17.46 -14.25
N TYR A 127 -15.60 17.84 -15.02
CA TYR A 127 -15.48 18.33 -16.39
C TYR A 127 -16.19 19.68 -16.61
N PRO A 128 -15.73 20.53 -17.56
CA PRO A 128 -16.39 21.79 -17.89
C PRO A 128 -17.68 21.57 -18.67
N THR A 129 -18.81 22.07 -18.16
CA THR A 129 -20.13 21.95 -18.81
C THR A 129 -20.28 22.79 -20.08
N GLY A 130 -19.36 23.72 -20.32
CA GLY A 130 -19.43 24.72 -21.39
C GLY A 130 -20.31 25.94 -21.06
N LYS A 131 -20.95 25.99 -19.89
CA LYS A 131 -21.73 27.14 -19.41
C LYS A 131 -20.87 28.05 -18.52
N GLY A 132 -19.90 28.72 -19.14
CA GLY A 132 -18.93 29.55 -18.40
C GLY A 132 -18.06 28.71 -17.48
N LEU A 133 -18.02 29.05 -16.18
CA LEU A 133 -17.21 28.37 -15.16
C LEU A 133 -17.92 27.18 -14.49
N GLU A 134 -19.15 26.83 -14.91
CA GLU A 134 -19.90 25.70 -14.37
C GLU A 134 -19.21 24.37 -14.71
N ARG A 135 -18.87 23.58 -13.68
CA ARG A 135 -18.30 22.24 -13.80
C ARG A 135 -19.25 21.20 -13.20
N ALA A 136 -19.22 19.98 -13.73
CA ALA A 136 -20.06 18.88 -13.28
C ALA A 136 -19.22 17.60 -13.13
N ILE A 137 -19.73 16.64 -12.34
CA ILE A 137 -19.17 15.29 -12.29
C ILE A 137 -19.82 14.45 -13.38
N GLY A 138 -19.03 13.66 -14.08
CA GLY A 138 -19.49 12.66 -15.04
C GLY A 138 -18.49 11.52 -15.16
N TYR A 139 -18.83 10.50 -15.94
CA TYR A 139 -18.10 9.24 -15.97
C TYR A 139 -17.61 8.89 -17.37
N LEU A 140 -16.36 8.43 -17.45
CA LEU A 140 -15.76 7.86 -18.66
C LEU A 140 -15.04 6.54 -18.32
N PRO A 141 -14.97 5.56 -19.24
CA PRO A 141 -14.17 4.35 -19.05
C PRO A 141 -12.69 4.70 -18.84
N VAL A 142 -12.01 4.01 -17.93
CA VAL A 142 -10.60 4.25 -17.60
C VAL A 142 -9.71 4.27 -18.86
N SER A 143 -9.95 3.37 -19.81
CA SER A 143 -9.19 3.25 -21.06
C SER A 143 -9.38 4.38 -22.08
N SER A 144 -10.38 5.25 -21.89
CA SER A 144 -10.70 6.35 -22.80
C SER A 144 -10.06 7.70 -22.42
N VAL A 145 -9.36 7.71 -21.28
CA VAL A 145 -8.87 8.92 -20.59
C VAL A 145 -7.38 8.74 -20.31
N LYS A 146 -6.57 9.73 -20.69
CA LYS A 146 -5.10 9.67 -20.61
C LYS A 146 -4.53 10.81 -19.78
N HIS A 147 -3.29 10.70 -19.31
CA HIS A 147 -2.55 11.87 -18.83
C HIS A 147 -2.24 12.78 -20.02
N PHE A 148 -1.62 12.24 -21.06
CA PHE A 148 -1.18 12.97 -22.24
C PHE A 148 -1.85 12.46 -23.52
N CYS A 149 -2.26 13.40 -24.37
CA CYS A 149 -2.72 13.08 -25.73
C CYS A 149 -1.60 13.33 -26.73
N ALA A 150 -1.44 12.41 -27.68
CA ALA A 150 -0.57 12.63 -28.84
C ALA A 150 -1.11 13.82 -29.67
N PRO A 151 -0.24 14.68 -30.24
CA PRO A 151 -0.68 15.75 -31.13
C PRO A 151 -1.34 15.17 -32.39
N GLU A 152 -2.44 15.79 -32.83
CA GLU A 152 -3.20 15.34 -34.00
C GLU A 152 -2.30 15.27 -35.25
N GLY A 153 -2.28 14.10 -35.91
CA GLY A 153 -1.50 13.86 -37.13
C GLY A 153 -0.11 13.23 -36.94
N ALA A 154 0.38 13.07 -35.70
CA ALA A 154 1.63 12.35 -35.44
C ALA A 154 1.42 10.82 -35.54
N ALA A 155 1.50 10.27 -36.76
CA ALA A 155 1.64 8.83 -36.94
C ALA A 155 3.02 8.37 -36.42
N PRO A 156 3.12 7.23 -35.70
CA PRO A 156 4.40 6.73 -35.18
C PRO A 156 5.41 6.37 -36.29
N GLU A 157 4.96 6.23 -37.55
CA GLU A 157 5.85 6.04 -38.70
C GLU A 157 6.58 7.33 -39.12
N ASP A 158 6.02 8.52 -38.87
CA ASP A 158 6.54 9.82 -39.35
C ASP A 158 7.77 10.30 -38.54
N SER A 159 8.02 9.71 -37.36
CA SER A 159 9.26 9.94 -36.58
C SER A 159 10.47 9.16 -37.12
N THR A 160 10.25 8.15 -37.97
CA THR A 160 11.34 7.32 -38.54
C THR A 160 12.05 7.97 -39.73
N SER A 161 11.51 9.08 -40.22
CA SER A 161 11.83 9.69 -41.51
C SER A 161 12.19 11.18 -41.44
N ARG A 162 12.53 11.71 -40.26
CA ARG A 162 12.97 13.11 -40.05
C ARG A 162 14.10 13.19 -39.02
N LEU A 163 14.90 14.26 -39.09
CA LEU A 163 15.77 14.64 -37.98
C LEU A 163 14.92 15.19 -36.84
N GLN A 164 15.34 14.87 -35.61
CA GLN A 164 14.55 15.07 -34.42
C GLN A 164 14.89 16.39 -33.71
N SER A 165 13.88 17.13 -33.25
CA SER A 165 14.06 18.12 -32.18
C SER A 165 14.11 17.40 -30.83
N TYR A 166 15.12 17.64 -30.00
CA TYR A 166 15.29 16.95 -28.72
C TYR A 166 14.35 17.52 -27.66
N LEU A 167 13.07 17.20 -27.79
CA LEU A 167 12.00 17.61 -26.89
C LEU A 167 12.03 16.77 -25.60
N ALA A 168 11.98 17.43 -24.45
CA ALA A 168 11.77 16.76 -23.18
C ALA A 168 10.42 16.00 -23.19
N PRO A 169 10.35 14.78 -22.63
CA PRO A 169 9.10 14.06 -22.45
C PRO A 169 8.04 14.90 -21.71
N PRO A 170 6.74 14.63 -21.90
CA PRO A 170 5.66 15.36 -21.24
C PRO A 170 5.86 15.49 -19.72
N ASN A 171 5.45 16.64 -19.16
CA ASN A 171 5.73 17.04 -17.77
C ASN A 171 7.21 17.12 -17.35
N THR A 172 8.18 16.98 -18.25
CA THR A 172 9.60 17.15 -17.93
C THR A 172 10.20 18.33 -18.68
N CYS A 173 11.37 18.81 -18.24
CA CYS A 173 12.14 19.83 -18.96
C CYS A 173 13.64 19.58 -18.85
N HIS A 174 14.38 20.12 -19.81
CA HIS A 174 15.84 20.18 -19.73
C HIS A 174 16.28 21.26 -18.76
N VAL A 175 17.11 20.89 -17.78
CA VAL A 175 17.82 21.84 -16.92
C VAL A 175 19.02 22.39 -17.68
N VAL A 176 18.88 23.56 -18.31
CA VAL A 176 19.96 24.22 -19.05
C VAL A 176 20.75 25.12 -18.09
N ALA A 177 22.00 24.74 -17.85
CA ALA A 177 22.90 25.46 -16.93
C ALA A 177 23.74 26.54 -17.63
N ALA A 178 24.02 26.39 -18.92
CA ALA A 178 24.78 27.35 -19.71
C ALA A 178 24.35 27.35 -21.18
N ARG A 179 24.56 28.49 -21.85
CA ARG A 179 24.64 28.60 -23.31
C ARG A 179 26.03 29.13 -23.68
N ALA A 180 26.54 28.75 -24.85
CA ALA A 180 27.86 29.11 -25.34
C ALA A 180 27.85 29.26 -26.86
N ASP A 181 28.69 30.13 -27.42
CA ASP A 181 28.80 30.30 -28.87
C ASP A 181 29.67 29.20 -29.50
N THR A 182 30.60 28.64 -28.72
CA THR A 182 31.54 27.60 -29.16
C THR A 182 31.46 26.31 -28.32
N VAL A 183 31.96 25.20 -28.89
CA VAL A 183 32.03 23.90 -28.21
C VAL A 183 33.12 23.89 -27.15
N GLU A 184 34.18 24.67 -27.34
CA GLU A 184 35.29 24.86 -26.39
C GLU A 184 34.81 25.52 -25.08
N GLU A 185 34.01 26.58 -25.19
CA GLU A 185 33.36 27.24 -24.05
C GLU A 185 32.38 26.30 -23.34
N LEU A 186 31.56 25.57 -24.10
CA LEU A 186 30.62 24.59 -23.57
C LEU A 186 31.35 23.49 -22.76
N ASN A 187 32.48 23.01 -23.25
CA ASN A 187 33.36 22.07 -22.54
C ASN A 187 34.05 22.71 -21.32
N GLY A 188 34.33 24.02 -21.36
CA GLY A 188 34.74 24.78 -20.19
C GLY A 188 33.69 24.73 -19.07
N GLN A 189 32.43 24.99 -19.42
CA GLN A 189 31.30 24.94 -18.49
C GLN A 189 31.06 23.52 -17.95
N ALA A 190 31.04 22.49 -18.82
CA ALA A 190 30.83 21.10 -18.41
C ALA A 190 31.87 20.62 -17.38
N ARG A 191 33.15 20.97 -17.58
CA ARG A 191 34.24 20.62 -16.64
C ARG A 191 34.12 21.30 -15.27
N SER A 192 33.37 22.39 -15.15
CA SER A 192 33.09 23.03 -13.85
C SER A 192 32.01 22.32 -13.02
N MET A 193 31.32 21.31 -13.60
CA MET A 193 30.14 20.65 -13.01
C MET A 193 30.33 19.12 -12.87
N PRO A 194 31.40 18.63 -12.23
CA PRO A 194 31.76 17.19 -12.22
C PRO A 194 30.69 16.28 -11.61
N ALA A 195 29.85 16.79 -10.70
CA ALA A 195 28.72 16.04 -10.11
C ALA A 195 27.66 15.61 -11.15
N TYR A 196 27.58 16.30 -12.29
CA TYR A 196 26.61 16.04 -13.37
C TYR A 196 27.25 15.31 -14.57
N ALA A 197 28.52 14.93 -14.50
CA ALA A 197 29.22 14.26 -15.61
C ALA A 197 28.51 13.00 -16.17
N PRO A 198 27.78 12.17 -15.38
CA PRO A 198 27.03 11.03 -15.93
C PRO A 198 25.76 11.39 -16.73
N VAL A 199 25.27 12.63 -16.66
CA VAL A 199 24.00 13.07 -17.27
C VAL A 199 24.13 14.28 -18.19
N ILE A 200 25.25 15.00 -18.12
CA ILE A 200 25.52 16.16 -18.97
C ILE A 200 25.37 15.81 -20.45
N SER A 201 24.60 16.64 -21.14
CA SER A 201 24.32 16.55 -22.57
C SER A 201 24.42 17.94 -23.19
N GLY A 202 25.27 18.08 -24.21
CA GLY A 202 25.35 19.29 -25.02
C GLY A 202 24.40 19.21 -26.21
N TYR A 203 23.81 20.33 -26.60
CA TYR A 203 22.96 20.44 -27.78
C TYR A 203 23.37 21.65 -28.62
N ARG A 204 23.37 21.51 -29.95
CA ARG A 204 23.43 22.63 -30.90
C ARG A 204 22.04 23.27 -31.00
N LEU A 205 21.97 24.60 -31.08
CA LEU A 205 20.71 25.33 -31.18
C LEU A 205 20.34 25.65 -32.63
N HIS A 206 19.04 25.72 -32.96
CA HIS A 206 18.58 26.21 -34.28
C HIS A 206 18.87 27.71 -34.44
N SER A 207 18.83 28.45 -33.32
CA SER A 207 19.23 29.85 -33.24
C SER A 207 20.74 30.11 -33.43
N GLY A 208 21.56 29.05 -33.45
CA GLY A 208 23.02 29.14 -33.43
C GLY A 208 23.61 29.05 -32.01
N GLY A 209 24.87 28.61 -31.91
CA GLY A 209 25.51 28.30 -30.63
C GLY A 209 25.04 26.97 -30.03
N TYR A 210 25.27 26.81 -28.73
CA TYR A 210 25.12 25.55 -28.00
C TYR A 210 24.51 25.76 -26.61
N ALA A 211 23.85 24.73 -26.07
CA ALA A 211 23.33 24.67 -24.71
C ALA A 211 23.86 23.45 -23.95
N LEU A 212 24.13 23.62 -22.65
CA LEU A 212 24.54 22.57 -21.74
C LEU A 212 23.35 22.18 -20.86
N SER A 213 22.79 20.99 -21.10
CA SER A 213 21.77 20.39 -20.24
C SER A 213 22.43 19.52 -19.17
N LEU A 214 21.97 19.66 -17.92
CA LEU A 214 22.36 18.80 -16.80
C LEU A 214 21.52 17.52 -16.71
N GLY A 215 20.57 17.33 -17.64
CA GLY A 215 19.56 16.25 -17.61
C GLY A 215 18.14 16.81 -17.47
N LEU A 216 17.22 15.92 -17.06
CA LEU A 216 15.79 16.20 -16.92
C LEU A 216 15.33 16.35 -15.47
N VAL A 217 14.21 17.04 -15.29
CA VAL A 217 13.44 17.21 -14.05
C VAL A 217 11.96 17.32 -14.38
N SER A 218 11.06 17.02 -13.44
CA SER A 218 9.63 17.34 -13.59
C SER A 218 9.40 18.86 -13.61
N THR A 219 8.47 19.34 -14.45
CA THR A 219 8.15 20.76 -14.61
C THR A 219 7.50 21.37 -13.37
N ASN A 220 6.95 20.56 -12.45
CA ASN A 220 6.49 21.05 -11.15
C ASN A 220 7.64 21.58 -10.26
N LEU A 221 8.89 21.19 -10.53
CA LEU A 221 10.08 21.69 -9.82
C LEU A 221 10.64 22.98 -10.42
N ARG A 222 10.17 23.43 -11.59
CA ARG A 222 10.70 24.59 -12.35
C ARG A 222 11.00 25.78 -11.46
N ASP A 223 10.02 26.18 -10.65
CA ASP A 223 10.08 27.40 -9.85
C ASP A 223 10.99 27.23 -8.60
N ARG A 224 11.26 25.97 -8.18
CA ARG A 224 12.24 25.65 -7.11
C ARG A 224 13.69 25.70 -7.63
N ILE A 225 13.92 25.30 -8.88
CA ILE A 225 15.27 25.17 -9.48
C ILE A 225 15.93 26.54 -9.68
N GLY A 226 15.15 27.58 -9.97
CA GLY A 226 15.63 28.97 -10.06
C GLY A 226 15.79 29.68 -8.71
N SER A 227 15.48 29.02 -7.58
CA SER A 227 15.51 29.65 -6.26
C SER A 227 16.93 29.66 -5.66
N PRO A 228 17.27 30.62 -4.76
CA PRO A 228 18.56 30.65 -4.07
C PRO A 228 18.89 29.43 -3.18
N ALA A 229 17.92 28.52 -2.97
CA ALA A 229 18.11 27.29 -2.22
C ALA A 229 18.63 26.12 -3.08
N ALA A 230 18.50 26.20 -4.41
CA ALA A 230 19.13 25.24 -5.31
C ALA A 230 20.66 25.42 -5.27
N ARG A 231 21.42 24.32 -5.22
CA ARG A 231 22.91 24.35 -5.15
C ARG A 231 23.60 24.81 -6.45
N LEU A 232 22.87 25.41 -7.37
CA LEU A 232 23.31 25.74 -8.72
C LEU A 232 23.51 27.25 -8.91
N GLN A 233 24.31 27.61 -9.91
CA GLN A 233 24.67 29.00 -10.19
C GLN A 233 23.46 29.81 -10.70
N THR A 234 23.52 31.13 -10.53
CA THR A 234 22.53 32.06 -11.11
C THR A 234 22.50 31.97 -12.64
N GLY A 235 21.33 31.72 -13.23
CA GLY A 235 21.13 31.73 -14.68
C GLY A 235 20.54 30.44 -15.28
N ILE A 236 20.26 29.42 -14.47
CA ILE A 236 19.67 28.16 -14.94
C ILE A 236 18.23 28.36 -15.43
N THR A 237 17.89 27.68 -16.52
CA THR A 237 16.54 27.68 -17.10
C THR A 237 16.05 26.25 -17.35
N CYS A 238 14.76 26.04 -17.14
CA CYS A 238 14.04 24.79 -17.45
C CYS A 238 13.32 25.03 -18.79
N VAL A 239 13.65 24.25 -19.82
CA VAL A 239 13.18 24.47 -21.20
C VAL A 239 12.69 23.19 -21.85
N SER A 240 11.81 23.32 -22.85
CA SER A 240 11.23 22.18 -23.60
C SER A 240 12.24 21.42 -24.48
N GLY A 241 13.36 22.05 -24.85
CA GLY A 241 14.32 21.49 -25.82
C GLY A 241 13.93 21.71 -27.29
N ALA A 242 12.86 22.47 -27.58
CA ALA A 242 12.40 22.72 -28.96
C ALA A 242 13.40 23.48 -29.86
N ASP A 243 14.34 24.23 -29.27
CA ASP A 243 15.45 24.88 -30.00
C ASP A 243 16.65 23.93 -30.22
N PHE A 244 16.63 22.69 -29.72
CA PHE A 244 17.77 21.75 -29.82
C PHE A 244 17.74 21.00 -31.17
N ALA A 245 18.75 21.25 -32.00
CA ALA A 245 18.87 20.76 -33.37
C ALA A 245 19.77 19.50 -33.53
N GLU A 246 20.75 19.31 -32.63
CA GLU A 246 21.71 18.19 -32.70
C GLU A 246 22.23 17.90 -31.29
N ALA A 247 22.22 16.63 -30.85
CA ALA A 247 22.87 16.21 -29.61
C ALA A 247 24.37 16.02 -29.83
N LEU A 248 25.21 16.67 -29.02
CA LEU A 248 26.66 16.55 -29.11
C LEU A 248 27.15 15.22 -28.56
N VAL A 249 28.05 14.56 -29.31
CA VAL A 249 28.68 13.31 -28.91
C VAL A 249 29.63 13.58 -27.73
N HIS A 250 29.44 12.84 -26.64
CA HIS A 250 30.33 12.86 -25.49
C HIS A 250 31.23 11.61 -25.53
N ASP A 251 32.55 11.80 -25.63
CA ASP A 251 33.52 10.70 -25.72
C ASP A 251 33.95 10.12 -24.35
N GLY A 252 33.49 10.74 -23.26
CA GLY A 252 33.91 10.47 -21.89
C GLY A 252 34.72 11.61 -21.27
N THR A 253 35.20 12.55 -22.09
CA THR A 253 36.03 13.70 -21.67
C THR A 253 35.57 15.05 -22.24
N VAL A 254 35.02 15.07 -23.46
CA VAL A 254 34.54 16.27 -24.15
C VAL A 254 33.28 16.02 -24.97
N LEU A 255 32.49 17.08 -25.14
CA LEU A 255 31.39 17.21 -26.10
C LEU A 255 31.96 17.62 -27.47
N THR A 256 31.47 16.99 -28.54
CA THR A 256 31.85 17.27 -29.94
C THR A 256 30.63 17.18 -30.87
N PRO A 257 30.57 17.92 -31.99
CA PRO A 257 29.55 17.71 -33.02
C PRO A 257 29.63 16.30 -33.60
N ALA A 258 28.49 15.69 -33.95
CA ALA A 258 28.47 14.35 -34.54
C ALA A 258 29.08 14.33 -35.95
N ASP A 259 29.02 15.47 -36.63
CA ASP A 259 29.60 15.71 -37.94
C ASP A 259 30.45 17.00 -37.94
N PRO A 260 31.76 16.89 -37.66
CA PRO A 260 32.69 18.03 -37.74
C PRO A 260 33.03 18.45 -39.18
N GLY A 261 32.57 17.70 -40.20
CA GLY A 261 32.81 18.00 -41.62
C GLY A 261 31.76 18.90 -42.26
N GLY A 262 30.55 18.98 -41.68
CA GLY A 262 29.49 19.87 -42.12
C GLY A 262 28.76 19.39 -43.37
N LEU A 263 28.02 18.28 -43.26
CA LEU A 263 26.91 17.94 -44.16
C LEU A 263 25.98 19.15 -44.26
N SER A 264 25.91 19.74 -45.45
CA SER A 264 25.43 21.11 -45.66
C SER A 264 23.91 21.26 -45.66
N ASP A 265 23.15 20.18 -45.44
CA ASP A 265 21.69 20.16 -45.42
C ASP A 265 21.15 18.96 -44.62
N ASP A 266 20.03 19.16 -43.95
CA ASP A 266 19.39 18.20 -43.05
C ASP A 266 18.93 16.93 -43.78
N ALA A 267 18.50 17.06 -45.04
CA ALA A 267 18.11 15.90 -45.86
C ALA A 267 19.28 14.94 -46.14
N ALA A 268 20.50 15.46 -46.33
CA ALA A 268 21.70 14.64 -46.54
C ALA A 268 22.13 13.92 -45.26
N ARG A 269 22.00 14.60 -44.12
CA ARG A 269 22.27 14.04 -42.79
C ARG A 269 21.28 12.92 -42.43
N LEU A 270 19.98 13.14 -42.66
CA LEU A 270 18.94 12.12 -42.48
C LEU A 270 19.20 10.86 -43.31
N SER A 271 19.46 11.02 -44.61
CA SER A 271 19.75 9.91 -45.52
C SER A 271 20.98 9.10 -45.08
N THR A 272 22.02 9.80 -44.60
CA THR A 272 23.23 9.17 -44.05
C THR A 272 22.93 8.37 -42.78
N ALA A 273 22.13 8.92 -41.86
CA ALA A 273 21.70 8.22 -40.65
C ALA A 273 20.89 6.95 -41.00
N GLN A 274 19.89 7.07 -41.86
CA GLN A 274 19.07 5.92 -42.32
C GLN A 274 19.93 4.80 -42.94
N ALA A 275 20.91 5.16 -43.77
CA ALA A 275 21.84 4.19 -44.36
C ALA A 275 22.76 3.51 -43.32
N LEU A 276 23.18 4.23 -42.27
CA LEU A 276 23.94 3.67 -41.15
C LEU A 276 23.08 2.75 -40.27
N ARG A 277 21.83 3.13 -39.98
CA ARG A 277 20.88 2.28 -39.24
C ARG A 277 20.66 0.95 -39.95
N ALA A 278 20.33 0.97 -41.25
CA ALA A 278 20.09 -0.24 -42.03
C ALA A 278 21.29 -1.21 -41.96
N ARG A 279 22.51 -0.71 -42.19
CA ARG A 279 23.74 -1.52 -42.09
C ARG A 279 24.01 -2.01 -40.66
N GLY A 280 23.71 -1.21 -39.64
CA GLY A 280 23.85 -1.62 -38.24
C GLY A 280 22.89 -2.73 -37.84
N LEU A 281 21.66 -2.71 -38.37
CA LEU A 281 20.68 -3.79 -38.19
C LEU A 281 21.09 -5.07 -38.93
N GLU A 282 21.55 -4.96 -40.19
CA GLU A 282 22.01 -6.11 -41.00
C GLU A 282 23.28 -6.76 -40.44
N SER A 283 24.26 -5.97 -40.01
CA SER A 283 25.56 -6.47 -39.51
C SER A 283 25.55 -6.82 -38.02
N GLY A 284 24.59 -6.29 -37.25
CA GLY A 284 24.59 -6.34 -35.80
C GLY A 284 25.62 -5.44 -35.12
N ASP A 285 26.32 -4.56 -35.85
CA ASP A 285 27.36 -3.67 -35.30
C ASP A 285 26.73 -2.48 -34.53
N PRO A 286 26.85 -2.42 -33.19
CA PRO A 286 26.32 -1.31 -32.41
C PRO A 286 27.02 0.02 -32.71
N ALA A 287 28.23 0.03 -33.27
CA ALA A 287 28.92 1.27 -33.63
C ALA A 287 28.23 1.99 -34.81
N MET A 288 27.61 1.26 -35.75
CA MET A 288 26.83 1.86 -36.84
C MET A 288 25.51 2.45 -36.33
N LEU A 289 24.82 1.73 -35.44
CA LEU A 289 23.60 2.22 -34.77
C LEU A 289 23.89 3.48 -33.94
N LYS A 290 24.98 3.48 -33.16
CA LYS A 290 25.43 4.66 -32.41
C LYS A 290 25.64 5.86 -33.33
N ARG A 291 26.41 5.71 -34.43
CA ARG A 291 26.64 6.81 -35.38
C ARG A 291 25.34 7.31 -36.04
N SER A 292 24.40 6.42 -36.31
CA SER A 292 23.07 6.83 -36.80
C SER A 292 22.28 7.64 -35.76
N CYS A 293 22.36 7.26 -34.48
CA CYS A 293 21.77 8.04 -33.39
C CYS A 293 22.45 9.40 -33.22
N ASP A 294 23.79 9.42 -33.23
CA ASP A 294 24.60 10.65 -33.10
C ASP A 294 24.22 11.68 -34.18
N LEU A 295 23.88 11.23 -35.40
CA LEU A 295 23.40 12.10 -36.49
C LEU A 295 21.95 12.59 -36.36
N GLY A 296 21.21 12.17 -35.32
CA GLY A 296 19.87 12.66 -34.99
C GLY A 296 18.69 11.74 -35.35
N LEU A 297 18.92 10.45 -35.63
CA LEU A 297 17.85 9.48 -35.89
C LEU A 297 17.45 8.71 -34.61
N GLY A 298 16.37 9.16 -33.95
CA GLY A 298 15.91 8.65 -32.64
C GLY A 298 15.74 7.13 -32.54
N ALA A 299 15.16 6.48 -33.56
CA ALA A 299 14.99 5.01 -33.57
C ALA A 299 16.32 4.24 -33.44
N ALA A 300 17.41 4.77 -34.02
CA ALA A 300 18.74 4.17 -33.89
C ALA A 300 19.33 4.34 -32.48
N CYS A 301 18.84 5.32 -31.69
CA CYS A 301 19.25 5.53 -30.30
C CYS A 301 18.70 4.42 -29.40
N THR A 302 17.42 4.07 -29.54
CA THR A 302 16.81 2.93 -28.86
C THR A 302 17.49 1.62 -29.27
N GLU A 303 17.65 1.39 -30.58
CA GLU A 303 18.32 0.18 -31.08
C GLU A 303 19.75 0.04 -30.55
N PHE A 304 20.54 1.12 -30.55
CA PHE A 304 21.87 1.11 -29.94
C PHE A 304 21.82 0.83 -28.43
N ALA A 305 20.97 1.54 -27.69
CA ALA A 305 20.83 1.37 -26.25
C ALA A 305 20.39 -0.06 -25.88
N SER A 306 19.51 -0.69 -26.67
CA SER A 306 19.05 -2.07 -26.51
C SER A 306 20.21 -3.06 -26.67
N ARG A 307 21.07 -2.87 -27.69
CA ARG A 307 22.29 -3.69 -27.90
C ARG A 307 23.30 -3.61 -26.76
N ILE A 308 23.36 -2.49 -26.03
CA ILE A 308 24.29 -2.31 -24.91
C ILE A 308 23.64 -2.44 -23.51
N HIS A 309 22.32 -2.64 -23.43
CA HIS A 309 21.57 -2.60 -22.17
C HIS A 309 22.07 -3.63 -21.14
N ASP A 310 22.31 -4.86 -21.59
CA ASP A 310 22.81 -6.01 -20.81
C ASP A 310 24.31 -6.31 -21.01
N ALA A 311 25.02 -5.46 -21.78
CA ALA A 311 26.46 -5.64 -21.96
C ALA A 311 27.23 -5.28 -20.66
N PRO A 312 28.34 -5.98 -20.35
CA PRO A 312 29.19 -5.62 -19.21
C PRO A 312 29.65 -4.16 -19.25
N ASP A 313 29.67 -3.53 -18.08
CA ASP A 313 30.05 -2.13 -17.91
C ASP A 313 31.50 -1.88 -18.40
N GLY A 314 31.72 -0.74 -19.05
CA GLY A 314 33.01 -0.39 -19.64
C GLY A 314 32.95 0.89 -20.49
N PRO A 315 34.06 1.30 -21.14
CA PRO A 315 34.09 2.51 -21.96
C PRO A 315 33.03 2.47 -23.07
N GLY A 316 32.15 3.49 -23.10
CA GLY A 316 31.03 3.56 -24.05
C GLY A 316 29.88 2.58 -23.76
N ARG A 317 29.81 2.00 -22.54
CA ARG A 317 28.79 1.06 -22.06
C ARG A 317 28.40 1.39 -20.61
N GLY A 318 27.45 0.64 -20.07
CA GLY A 318 26.99 0.78 -18.68
C GLY A 318 25.86 1.81 -18.46
N PRO A 319 25.35 1.95 -17.22
CA PRO A 319 24.02 2.48 -16.97
C PRO A 319 23.79 3.90 -17.47
N ALA A 320 24.76 4.80 -17.27
CA ALA A 320 24.65 6.19 -17.73
C ALA A 320 24.55 6.30 -19.26
N VAL A 321 25.32 5.47 -19.99
CA VAL A 321 25.28 5.43 -21.46
C VAL A 321 23.96 4.84 -21.93
N VAL A 322 23.54 3.70 -21.37
CA VAL A 322 22.24 3.08 -21.70
C VAL A 322 21.09 4.06 -21.46
N THR A 323 21.05 4.71 -20.29
CA THR A 323 20.03 5.70 -19.92
C THR A 323 20.00 6.86 -20.92
N ARG A 324 21.17 7.43 -21.25
CA ARG A 324 21.27 8.56 -22.18
C ARG A 324 20.72 8.21 -23.57
N TYR A 325 21.17 7.11 -24.18
CA TYR A 325 20.74 6.77 -25.54
C TYR A 325 19.28 6.28 -25.58
N ALA A 326 18.82 5.55 -24.56
CA ALA A 326 17.41 5.20 -24.41
C ALA A 326 16.51 6.44 -24.26
N LEU A 327 16.96 7.43 -23.46
CA LEU A 327 16.26 8.69 -23.28
C LEU A 327 16.21 9.55 -24.55
N LEU A 328 17.27 9.55 -25.38
CA LEU A 328 17.23 10.20 -26.70
C LEU A 328 16.17 9.55 -27.62
N GLY A 329 16.03 8.23 -27.56
CA GLY A 329 14.91 7.50 -28.20
C GLY A 329 13.55 7.91 -27.62
N CYS A 330 13.43 8.00 -26.30
CA CYS A 330 12.20 8.45 -25.62
C CYS A 330 11.77 9.86 -26.06
N MET A 331 12.72 10.80 -26.18
CA MET A 331 12.51 12.14 -26.71
C MET A 331 12.04 12.14 -28.18
N ALA A 332 12.23 11.03 -28.91
CA ALA A 332 11.76 10.83 -30.29
C ALA A 332 10.32 10.30 -30.37
N GLY A 333 9.69 10.04 -29.22
CA GLY A 333 8.42 9.33 -29.12
C GLY A 333 8.55 7.81 -29.15
N ASP A 334 9.76 7.25 -29.00
CA ASP A 334 9.96 5.81 -28.91
C ASP A 334 9.71 5.32 -27.49
N MET A 335 8.60 4.61 -27.31
CA MET A 335 8.19 4.07 -26.01
C MET A 335 9.11 2.96 -25.49
N GLU A 336 9.79 2.18 -26.36
CA GLU A 336 10.81 1.21 -25.91
C GLU A 336 12.02 1.97 -25.36
N GLY A 337 12.41 3.09 -25.98
CA GLY A 337 13.40 4.03 -25.45
C GLY A 337 13.01 4.57 -24.06
N CYS A 338 11.76 5.01 -23.89
CA CYS A 338 11.25 5.46 -22.59
C CYS A 338 11.30 4.35 -21.52
N GLN A 339 10.84 3.16 -21.87
CA GLN A 339 10.84 2.00 -20.99
C GLN A 339 12.25 1.59 -20.56
N MET A 340 13.20 1.54 -21.50
CA MET A 340 14.60 1.20 -21.21
C MET A 340 15.32 2.25 -20.36
N ALA A 341 15.00 3.53 -20.53
CA ALA A 341 15.59 4.61 -19.75
C ALA A 341 15.24 4.49 -18.25
N ILE A 342 14.01 4.09 -17.91
CA ILE A 342 13.58 3.89 -16.51
C ILE A 342 13.90 2.50 -15.95
N ASN A 343 13.92 1.46 -16.79
CA ASN A 343 14.00 0.06 -16.34
C ASN A 343 15.46 -0.48 -16.22
N ARG A 344 16.48 0.32 -16.53
CA ARG A 344 17.88 -0.08 -16.27
C ARG A 344 18.23 0.13 -14.80
N GLN A 345 18.76 -0.92 -14.15
CA GLN A 345 19.32 -0.81 -12.80
C GLN A 345 20.47 0.21 -12.78
N GLY A 346 20.51 1.09 -11.78
CA GLY A 346 21.50 2.17 -11.67
C GLY A 346 21.40 3.21 -12.80
N ASN A 347 20.23 3.37 -13.42
CA ASN A 347 20.02 4.45 -14.39
C ASN A 347 20.30 5.82 -13.75
N THR A 348 20.67 6.78 -14.59
CA THR A 348 21.06 8.13 -14.12
C THR A 348 19.93 9.15 -14.27
N LEU A 349 18.68 8.72 -14.48
CA LEU A 349 17.57 9.59 -14.86
C LEU A 349 17.22 10.61 -13.76
N GLU A 350 17.22 10.18 -12.50
CA GLU A 350 16.90 11.03 -11.34
C GLU A 350 18.09 11.87 -10.84
N LEU A 351 19.31 11.60 -11.31
CA LEU A 351 20.54 12.22 -10.76
C LEU A 351 20.47 13.76 -10.80
N THR A 352 19.91 14.33 -11.86
CA THR A 352 19.71 15.79 -11.97
C THR A 352 18.86 16.32 -10.82
N ARG A 353 17.70 15.67 -10.58
CA ARG A 353 16.74 16.03 -9.52
C ARG A 353 17.39 15.96 -8.14
N GLU A 354 18.09 14.86 -7.87
CA GLU A 354 18.78 14.59 -6.59
C GLU A 354 19.89 15.61 -6.30
N GLN A 355 20.67 16.00 -7.32
CA GLN A 355 21.75 16.98 -7.14
C GLN A 355 21.21 18.42 -6.97
N VAL A 356 20.06 18.75 -7.59
CA VAL A 356 19.44 20.08 -7.42
C VAL A 356 18.67 20.18 -6.10
N LEU A 357 17.99 19.10 -5.70
CA LEU A 357 17.10 19.03 -4.52
C LEU A 357 17.45 17.82 -3.62
N PRO A 358 18.58 17.83 -2.91
CA PRO A 358 19.03 16.70 -2.09
C PRO A 358 18.12 16.36 -0.90
N ASP A 359 17.26 17.29 -0.51
CA ASP A 359 16.29 17.14 0.59
C ASP A 359 14.84 16.91 0.10
N ALA A 360 14.63 16.68 -1.21
CA ALA A 360 13.31 16.33 -1.75
C ALA A 360 12.96 14.87 -1.45
N ARG A 361 11.66 14.59 -1.31
CA ARG A 361 11.16 13.22 -1.14
C ARG A 361 11.43 12.36 -2.39
N PRO A 362 11.38 11.02 -2.28
CA PRO A 362 11.52 10.13 -3.44
C PRO A 362 10.45 10.38 -4.53
N ASP A 363 9.21 10.72 -4.15
CA ASP A 363 8.09 10.99 -5.06
C ASP A 363 8.01 12.44 -5.56
N ASP A 364 8.69 13.39 -4.89
CA ASP A 364 8.74 14.80 -5.24
C ASP A 364 9.39 15.01 -6.64
N GLY A 365 8.55 15.12 -7.67
CA GLY A 365 8.94 15.51 -9.03
C GLY A 365 9.86 14.51 -9.75
N SER A 366 9.74 13.21 -9.43
CA SER A 366 10.47 12.12 -10.08
C SER A 366 10.23 12.09 -11.60
N VAL A 367 11.31 12.09 -12.37
CA VAL A 367 11.28 11.98 -13.85
C VAL A 367 10.76 10.60 -14.28
N THR A 368 11.13 9.56 -13.53
CA THR A 368 10.65 8.18 -13.71
C THR A 368 9.13 8.12 -13.62
N THR A 369 8.54 8.83 -12.66
CA THR A 369 7.07 8.88 -12.49
C THR A 369 6.40 9.62 -13.64
N GLU A 370 6.97 10.73 -14.13
CA GLU A 370 6.44 11.44 -15.30
C GLU A 370 6.50 10.62 -16.60
N ILE A 371 7.62 9.93 -16.86
CA ILE A 371 7.72 9.02 -18.02
C ILE A 371 6.76 7.82 -17.87
N SER A 372 6.56 7.32 -16.66
CA SER A 372 5.64 6.21 -16.37
C SER A 372 4.18 6.55 -16.65
N LYS A 373 3.76 7.83 -16.50
CA LYS A 373 2.43 8.31 -16.95
C LYS A 373 2.24 8.06 -18.46
N GLY A 374 3.20 8.49 -19.28
CA GLY A 374 3.15 8.31 -20.74
C GLY A 374 3.23 6.85 -21.19
N LEU A 375 4.01 6.02 -20.49
CA LEU A 375 4.05 4.57 -20.74
C LEU A 375 2.72 3.88 -20.38
N CYS A 376 2.10 4.24 -19.25
CA CYS A 376 0.81 3.65 -18.88
C CYS A 376 -0.34 4.13 -19.80
N ASP A 377 -0.29 5.38 -20.28
CA ASP A 377 -1.15 5.88 -21.35
C ASP A 377 -1.00 5.09 -22.67
N ALA A 378 0.19 4.53 -22.93
CA ALA A 378 0.46 3.62 -24.05
C ALA A 378 0.13 2.15 -23.73
N GLN A 379 -0.46 1.87 -22.57
CA GLN A 379 -0.74 0.53 -22.03
C GLN A 379 0.52 -0.35 -21.83
N ASP A 380 1.72 0.25 -21.71
CA ASP A 380 2.87 -0.52 -21.27
C ASP A 380 2.67 -0.94 -19.80
N ARG A 381 2.62 -2.26 -19.62
CA ARG A 381 2.43 -2.89 -18.31
C ARG A 381 3.49 -2.45 -17.31
N PHE A 382 4.76 -2.26 -17.72
CA PHE A 382 5.83 -1.89 -16.80
C PHE A 382 5.68 -0.43 -16.32
N GLY A 383 5.44 0.50 -17.24
CA GLY A 383 5.13 1.89 -16.92
C GLY A 383 3.92 2.02 -15.99
N CYS A 384 2.87 1.22 -16.17
CA CYS A 384 1.75 1.20 -15.23
C CYS A 384 2.16 0.72 -13.82
N VAL A 385 2.97 -0.33 -13.68
CA VAL A 385 3.49 -0.74 -12.35
C VAL A 385 4.33 0.35 -11.71
N LEU A 386 5.21 0.99 -12.50
CA LEU A 386 6.11 2.03 -12.00
C LEU A 386 5.35 3.31 -11.63
N LEU A 387 4.29 3.67 -12.36
CA LEU A 387 3.38 4.77 -12.02
C LEU A 387 2.67 4.52 -10.68
N ALA A 388 2.09 3.33 -10.50
CA ALA A 388 1.41 2.97 -9.26
C ALA A 388 2.37 2.92 -8.06
N ARG A 389 3.59 2.41 -8.26
CA ARG A 389 4.63 2.31 -7.22
C ARG A 389 5.36 3.62 -6.92
N GLY A 390 5.42 4.55 -7.87
CA GLY A 390 6.06 5.86 -7.70
C GLY A 390 5.18 6.92 -7.02
N THR A 391 3.90 6.61 -6.81
CA THR A 391 2.90 7.54 -6.29
C THR A 391 2.60 7.28 -4.81
N ALA A 392 2.76 8.31 -3.96
CA ALA A 392 2.47 8.26 -2.52
C ALA A 392 3.24 7.15 -1.75
N VAL A 393 4.54 7.05 -2.01
CA VAL A 393 5.42 5.96 -1.55
C VAL A 393 5.62 5.91 -0.03
N ASP A 394 5.53 7.06 0.66
CA ASP A 394 5.86 7.22 2.08
C ASP A 394 4.64 7.49 2.99
N ARG A 395 3.41 7.33 2.47
CA ARG A 395 2.18 7.75 3.15
C ARG A 395 0.94 7.04 2.62
N ALA A 396 -0.19 7.23 3.32
CA ALA A 396 -1.48 6.90 2.75
C ALA A 396 -1.75 7.76 1.48
N PRO A 397 -2.18 7.15 0.36
CA PRO A 397 -2.58 7.90 -0.83
C PRO A 397 -3.88 8.67 -0.59
N SER A 398 -4.00 9.84 -1.21
CA SER A 398 -5.28 10.53 -1.37
C SER A 398 -6.21 9.75 -2.32
N LEU A 399 -7.49 10.10 -2.38
CA LEU A 399 -8.46 9.40 -3.24
C LEU A 399 -8.04 9.41 -4.73
N VAL A 400 -7.48 10.52 -5.22
CA VAL A 400 -7.01 10.64 -6.61
C VAL A 400 -5.80 9.73 -6.87
N GLU A 401 -4.89 9.65 -5.91
CA GLU A 401 -3.68 8.80 -5.98
C GLU A 401 -4.06 7.33 -5.90
N ALA A 402 -4.91 6.94 -4.95
CA ALA A 402 -5.43 5.58 -4.85
C ALA A 402 -6.18 5.18 -6.14
N SER A 403 -7.00 6.08 -6.69
CA SER A 403 -7.73 5.86 -7.95
C SER A 403 -6.81 5.68 -9.15
N SER A 404 -5.74 6.49 -9.22
CA SER A 404 -4.72 6.39 -10.26
C SER A 404 -3.93 5.09 -10.15
N ASN A 405 -3.45 4.76 -8.94
CA ASN A 405 -2.71 3.53 -8.65
C ASN A 405 -3.54 2.28 -8.99
N PHE A 406 -4.81 2.24 -8.56
CA PHE A 406 -5.75 1.19 -8.93
C PHE A 406 -5.92 1.07 -10.45
N SER A 407 -6.12 2.18 -11.16
CA SER A 407 -6.32 2.16 -12.62
C SER A 407 -5.07 1.68 -13.39
N ALA A 408 -3.88 2.03 -12.91
CA ALA A 408 -2.63 1.58 -13.48
C ALA A 408 -2.38 0.09 -13.19
N ASN A 409 -2.59 -0.38 -11.96
CA ASN A 409 -2.52 -1.79 -11.61
C ASN A 409 -3.57 -2.63 -12.36
N LEU A 410 -4.79 -2.13 -12.53
CA LEU A 410 -5.82 -2.79 -13.34
C LEU A 410 -5.37 -2.94 -14.80
N THR A 411 -4.79 -1.89 -15.38
CA THR A 411 -4.23 -1.93 -16.74
C THR A 411 -3.08 -2.94 -16.82
N ALA A 412 -2.14 -2.94 -15.87
CA ALA A 412 -1.02 -3.88 -15.83
C ALA A 412 -1.47 -5.35 -15.65
N CYS A 413 -2.52 -5.59 -14.87
CA CYS A 413 -3.18 -6.89 -14.74
C CYS A 413 -3.80 -7.34 -16.09
N GLN A 414 -4.55 -6.46 -16.76
CA GLN A 414 -5.16 -6.73 -18.07
C GLN A 414 -4.11 -7.03 -19.15
N GLN A 415 -2.92 -6.42 -19.06
CA GLN A 415 -1.76 -6.68 -19.92
C GLN A 415 -0.93 -7.92 -19.49
N GLY A 416 -1.53 -8.80 -18.69
CA GLY A 416 -1.02 -10.14 -18.40
C GLY A 416 -0.13 -10.28 -17.16
N ILE A 417 -0.04 -9.28 -16.29
CA ILE A 417 0.69 -9.42 -15.02
C ILE A 417 -0.21 -10.01 -13.93
N THR A 418 -0.32 -11.34 -13.92
CA THR A 418 -1.25 -12.09 -13.04
C THR A 418 -1.11 -11.75 -11.55
N TRP A 419 0.12 -11.54 -11.04
CA TRP A 419 0.32 -11.24 -9.61
C TRP A 419 -0.23 -9.87 -9.19
N ILE A 420 -0.45 -8.94 -10.12
CA ILE A 420 -1.10 -7.65 -9.82
C ILE A 420 -2.61 -7.87 -9.68
N CYS A 421 -3.19 -8.73 -10.52
CA CYS A 421 -4.60 -9.12 -10.42
C CYS A 421 -4.93 -9.68 -9.00
N GLU A 422 -3.98 -10.37 -8.36
CA GLU A 422 -4.12 -10.88 -6.99
C GLU A 422 -4.33 -9.80 -5.93
N GLY A 423 -3.90 -8.55 -6.19
CA GLY A 423 -3.93 -7.41 -5.26
C GLY A 423 -5.01 -6.36 -5.53
N LEU A 424 -5.71 -6.43 -6.68
CA LEU A 424 -6.68 -5.39 -7.08
C LEU A 424 -7.83 -5.18 -6.08
N ASN A 425 -8.20 -6.21 -5.31
CA ASN A 425 -9.16 -6.10 -4.22
C ASN A 425 -8.66 -5.16 -3.11
N ASP A 426 -7.39 -5.28 -2.72
CA ASP A 426 -6.78 -4.45 -1.66
C ASP A 426 -6.45 -3.04 -2.17
N ASP A 427 -6.08 -2.89 -3.44
CA ASP A 427 -5.99 -1.58 -4.11
C ASP A 427 -7.35 -0.83 -4.08
N LEU A 428 -8.45 -1.51 -4.42
CA LEU A 428 -9.78 -0.88 -4.40
C LEU A 428 -10.31 -0.67 -2.97
N LYS A 429 -9.95 -1.51 -2.00
CA LYS A 429 -10.17 -1.21 -0.57
C LYS A 429 -9.46 0.10 -0.18
N THR A 430 -8.24 0.33 -0.67
CA THR A 430 -7.49 1.58 -0.44
C THR A 430 -8.21 2.78 -1.03
N VAL A 431 -8.78 2.67 -2.24
CA VAL A 431 -9.68 3.69 -2.83
C VAL A 431 -10.89 3.92 -1.90
N SER A 432 -11.58 2.86 -1.46
CA SER A 432 -12.77 2.97 -0.61
C SER A 432 -12.47 3.61 0.76
N ALA A 433 -11.31 3.32 1.34
CA ALA A 433 -10.84 3.92 2.58
C ALA A 433 -10.52 5.42 2.41
N ALA A 434 -9.88 5.80 1.30
CA ALA A 434 -9.62 7.20 0.96
C ALA A 434 -10.90 7.98 0.60
N ARG A 435 -11.92 7.29 0.06
CA ARG A 435 -13.28 7.82 -0.20
C ARG A 435 -14.08 8.02 1.09
N GLY A 436 -13.75 7.27 2.14
CA GLY A 436 -14.48 7.29 3.42
C GLY A 436 -15.77 6.47 3.42
N SER A 437 -15.94 5.55 2.47
CA SER A 437 -17.12 4.68 2.36
C SER A 437 -16.74 3.30 1.83
N GLY A 438 -17.39 2.24 2.32
CA GLY A 438 -17.14 0.87 1.84
C GLY A 438 -17.45 0.65 0.35
N LEU A 439 -17.05 -0.51 -0.16
CA LEU A 439 -17.27 -0.93 -1.54
C LEU A 439 -18.77 -1.00 -1.90
N THR A 440 -19.11 -0.37 -3.03
CA THR A 440 -20.45 -0.43 -3.66
C THR A 440 -20.75 -1.81 -4.25
N GLY A 441 -22.02 -2.08 -4.58
CA GLY A 441 -22.43 -3.32 -5.22
C GLY A 441 -21.71 -3.60 -6.56
N ASN A 442 -21.52 -2.58 -7.40
CA ASN A 442 -20.78 -2.72 -8.66
C ASN A 442 -19.32 -3.09 -8.44
N GLU A 443 -18.66 -2.45 -7.47
CA GLU A 443 -17.26 -2.72 -7.13
C GLU A 443 -17.08 -4.13 -6.57
N ARG A 444 -17.98 -4.57 -5.67
CA ARG A 444 -18.01 -5.95 -5.14
C ARG A 444 -18.21 -6.97 -6.27
N TYR A 445 -19.15 -6.73 -7.18
CA TYR A 445 -19.41 -7.61 -8.33
C TYR A 445 -18.20 -7.75 -9.25
N ALA A 446 -17.58 -6.62 -9.63
CA ALA A 446 -16.45 -6.62 -10.56
C ALA A 446 -15.20 -7.27 -9.94
N LEU A 447 -14.90 -6.97 -8.67
CA LEU A 447 -13.83 -7.65 -7.93
C LEU A 447 -14.10 -9.15 -7.79
N ALA A 448 -15.35 -9.57 -7.53
CA ALA A 448 -15.71 -10.98 -7.48
C ALA A 448 -15.43 -11.70 -8.81
N GLY A 449 -15.70 -11.04 -9.94
CA GLY A 449 -15.38 -11.55 -11.28
C GLY A 449 -13.87 -11.69 -11.54
N ILE A 450 -13.06 -10.73 -11.07
CA ILE A 450 -11.60 -10.80 -11.15
C ILE A 450 -11.07 -11.95 -10.28
N GLU A 451 -11.49 -12.04 -9.03
CA GLU A 451 -11.11 -13.12 -8.10
C GLU A 451 -11.53 -14.51 -8.62
N ALA A 452 -12.74 -14.62 -9.19
CA ALA A 452 -13.24 -15.84 -9.81
C ALA A 452 -12.38 -16.31 -11.00
N GLY A 453 -11.73 -15.39 -11.72
CA GLY A 453 -10.78 -15.71 -12.79
C GLY A 453 -9.39 -16.15 -12.31
N LEU A 454 -9.09 -16.03 -11.01
CA LEU A 454 -7.79 -16.36 -10.41
C LEU A 454 -7.83 -17.58 -9.47
N CYS A 455 -9.01 -18.13 -9.21
CA CYS A 455 -9.24 -19.18 -8.22
C CYS A 455 -9.79 -20.48 -8.83
N ALA A 456 -9.73 -21.56 -8.07
CA ALA A 456 -10.39 -22.83 -8.40
C ALA A 456 -11.49 -23.15 -7.37
N PRO A 457 -12.70 -23.58 -7.81
CA PRO A 457 -13.75 -24.03 -6.92
C PRO A 457 -13.51 -25.48 -6.46
N GLY A 458 -13.88 -25.77 -5.22
CA GLY A 458 -13.66 -27.06 -4.56
C GLY A 458 -12.64 -27.01 -3.42
N PRO A 459 -12.56 -28.09 -2.62
CA PRO A 459 -11.70 -28.15 -1.45
C PRO A 459 -10.24 -27.87 -1.80
N ARG A 460 -9.55 -27.09 -0.97
CA ARG A 460 -8.23 -26.50 -1.25
C ARG A 460 -7.18 -27.55 -1.62
N GLU A 461 -6.93 -27.71 -2.92
CA GLU A 461 -5.80 -28.47 -3.43
C GLU A 461 -4.47 -27.71 -3.20
N PRO A 462 -3.33 -28.42 -3.04
CA PRO A 462 -2.02 -27.79 -2.93
C PRO A 462 -1.72 -26.87 -4.12
N ASN A 463 -1.18 -25.68 -3.83
CA ASN A 463 -0.80 -24.65 -4.81
C ASN A 463 -1.96 -24.02 -5.63
N GLN A 464 -3.23 -24.29 -5.32
CA GLN A 464 -4.38 -23.60 -5.91
C GLN A 464 -4.94 -22.51 -4.98
N ARG A 465 -5.37 -21.39 -5.57
CA ARG A 465 -6.06 -20.29 -4.86
C ARG A 465 -7.53 -20.68 -4.66
N SER A 466 -7.99 -20.71 -3.41
CA SER A 466 -9.39 -20.98 -3.09
C SER A 466 -10.31 -19.84 -3.54
N CYS A 467 -11.50 -20.17 -4.03
CA CYS A 467 -12.53 -19.20 -4.40
C CYS A 467 -13.27 -18.53 -3.21
N THR A 468 -12.88 -18.77 -1.95
CA THR A 468 -13.50 -18.13 -0.76
C THR A 468 -13.63 -16.61 -0.88
N GLY A 469 -12.61 -15.92 -1.40
CA GLY A 469 -12.66 -14.47 -1.62
C GLY A 469 -13.75 -14.05 -2.62
N ALA A 470 -13.85 -14.76 -3.75
CA ALA A 470 -14.90 -14.54 -4.75
C ALA A 470 -16.29 -14.85 -4.18
N TYR A 471 -16.44 -15.94 -3.40
CA TYR A 471 -17.72 -16.28 -2.76
C TYR A 471 -18.18 -15.18 -1.81
N TYR A 472 -17.31 -14.60 -0.99
CA TYR A 472 -17.70 -13.51 -0.08
C TYR A 472 -17.96 -12.19 -0.80
N LEU A 473 -17.25 -11.87 -1.89
CA LEU A 473 -17.55 -10.68 -2.69
C LEU A 473 -18.90 -10.81 -3.43
N TYR A 474 -19.22 -11.98 -4.00
CA TYR A 474 -20.53 -12.25 -4.57
C TYR A 474 -21.64 -12.32 -3.50
N ARG A 475 -21.37 -12.92 -2.34
CA ARG A 475 -22.28 -12.90 -1.19
C ARG A 475 -22.66 -11.47 -0.84
N ASP A 476 -21.66 -10.62 -0.69
CA ASP A 476 -21.87 -9.24 -0.24
C ASP A 476 -22.52 -8.38 -1.33
N PHE A 477 -22.24 -8.64 -2.61
CA PHE A 477 -22.99 -8.04 -3.72
C PHE A 477 -24.49 -8.35 -3.62
N LEU A 478 -24.84 -9.60 -3.31
CA LEU A 478 -26.24 -10.03 -3.15
C LEU A 478 -26.89 -9.50 -1.85
N ASN A 479 -26.17 -9.46 -0.73
CA ASN A 479 -26.71 -9.06 0.58
C ASN A 479 -26.78 -7.54 0.82
N TYR A 480 -25.80 -6.77 0.36
CA TYR A 480 -25.64 -5.34 0.70
C TYR A 480 -26.01 -4.39 -0.45
N SER A 481 -26.50 -4.92 -1.57
CA SER A 481 -27.16 -4.14 -2.61
C SER A 481 -28.68 -4.30 -2.47
N ASP A 482 -29.47 -3.28 -2.81
CA ASP A 482 -30.93 -3.41 -2.82
C ASP A 482 -31.36 -4.43 -3.88
N ALA A 483 -31.82 -5.61 -3.44
CA ALA A 483 -32.19 -6.71 -4.32
C ALA A 483 -33.29 -6.36 -5.34
N ALA A 484 -34.12 -5.34 -5.09
CA ALA A 484 -35.12 -4.86 -6.04
C ALA A 484 -34.51 -4.03 -7.20
N THR A 485 -33.24 -3.65 -7.09
CA THR A 485 -32.50 -2.82 -8.07
C THR A 485 -31.39 -3.57 -8.79
N LEU A 486 -31.13 -4.83 -8.44
CA LEU A 486 -30.06 -5.64 -9.01
C LEU A 486 -30.39 -6.13 -10.44
N ASP A 487 -29.40 -6.05 -11.33
CA ASP A 487 -29.51 -6.60 -12.68
C ASP A 487 -29.65 -8.13 -12.67
N ALA A 488 -30.62 -8.64 -13.42
CA ALA A 488 -30.96 -10.07 -13.45
C ALA A 488 -29.83 -10.94 -14.03
N GLY A 489 -29.05 -10.44 -14.99
CA GLY A 489 -27.91 -11.16 -15.57
C GLY A 489 -26.78 -11.31 -14.56
N ARG A 490 -26.46 -10.23 -13.83
CA ARG A 490 -25.48 -10.23 -12.75
C ARG A 490 -25.88 -11.12 -11.58
N VAL A 491 -27.14 -11.05 -11.16
CA VAL A 491 -27.69 -11.96 -10.13
C VAL A 491 -27.54 -13.39 -10.61
N ALA A 492 -27.91 -13.71 -11.85
CA ALA A 492 -27.74 -15.07 -12.41
C ALA A 492 -26.27 -15.51 -12.43
N GLN A 493 -25.31 -14.64 -12.77
CA GLN A 493 -23.88 -14.98 -12.74
C GLN A 493 -23.36 -15.23 -11.31
N ALA A 494 -23.70 -14.35 -10.37
CA ALA A 494 -23.30 -14.47 -8.96
C ALA A 494 -23.90 -15.72 -8.30
N THR A 495 -25.20 -15.97 -8.51
CA THR A 495 -25.89 -17.14 -7.95
C THR A 495 -25.42 -18.43 -8.62
N ALA A 496 -25.15 -18.45 -9.93
CA ALA A 496 -24.56 -19.60 -10.61
C ALA A 496 -23.16 -19.93 -10.08
N PHE A 497 -22.31 -18.93 -9.86
CA PHE A 497 -20.97 -19.13 -9.29
C PHE A 497 -21.06 -19.73 -7.87
N LEU A 498 -21.86 -19.15 -6.98
CA LEU A 498 -22.08 -19.69 -5.62
C LEU A 498 -22.69 -21.10 -5.64
N SER A 499 -23.65 -21.35 -6.54
CA SER A 499 -24.24 -22.69 -6.72
C SER A 499 -23.22 -23.71 -7.22
N SER A 500 -22.33 -23.31 -8.13
CA SER A 500 -21.24 -24.17 -8.63
C SER A 500 -20.19 -24.47 -7.57
N GLY A 501 -19.84 -23.50 -6.72
CA GLY A 501 -18.93 -23.71 -5.57
C GLY A 501 -19.51 -24.69 -4.55
N CYS A 502 -20.80 -24.53 -4.21
CA CYS A 502 -21.48 -25.49 -3.36
C CYS A 502 -21.55 -26.89 -4.03
N ALA A 503 -21.80 -26.94 -5.35
CA ALA A 503 -21.78 -28.18 -6.12
C ALA A 503 -20.39 -28.85 -6.20
N ALA A 504 -19.31 -28.06 -6.18
CA ALA A 504 -17.92 -28.52 -6.10
C ALA A 504 -17.50 -28.99 -4.69
N GLY A 505 -18.27 -28.64 -3.65
CA GLY A 505 -18.05 -29.08 -2.28
C GLY A 505 -17.45 -28.04 -1.33
N ASP A 506 -17.56 -26.74 -1.65
CA ASP A 506 -17.08 -25.67 -0.77
C ASP A 506 -18.10 -25.30 0.32
N PRO A 507 -17.77 -25.46 1.63
CA PRO A 507 -18.65 -25.03 2.72
C PRO A 507 -19.00 -23.53 2.69
N PRO A 508 -18.07 -22.58 2.42
CA PRO A 508 -18.40 -21.16 2.36
C PRO A 508 -19.46 -20.82 1.31
N ALA A 509 -19.44 -21.53 0.17
CA ALA A 509 -20.42 -21.36 -0.90
C ALA A 509 -21.79 -21.95 -0.53
N CYS A 510 -21.83 -23.17 0.05
CA CYS A 510 -23.07 -23.77 0.51
C CYS A 510 -23.73 -23.01 1.66
N ALA A 511 -22.95 -22.55 2.65
CA ALA A 511 -23.46 -21.76 3.77
C ALA A 511 -24.00 -20.39 3.31
N THR A 512 -23.33 -19.75 2.35
CA THR A 512 -23.82 -18.52 1.69
C THR A 512 -25.18 -18.76 1.02
N LEU A 513 -25.31 -19.82 0.22
CA LEU A 513 -26.54 -20.16 -0.50
C LEU A 513 -27.71 -20.42 0.48
N ALA A 514 -27.45 -21.21 1.53
CA ALA A 514 -28.43 -21.55 2.57
C ALA A 514 -29.07 -20.32 3.23
N GLY A 515 -28.27 -19.32 3.60
CA GLY A 515 -28.73 -18.11 4.31
C GLY A 515 -29.51 -17.10 3.45
N MET A 516 -29.51 -17.23 2.11
CA MET A 516 -29.96 -16.18 1.18
C MET A 516 -31.38 -16.38 0.64
N ALA A 517 -32.38 -16.13 1.48
CA ALA A 517 -33.81 -16.28 1.15
C ALA A 517 -34.31 -15.50 -0.09
N GLY A 518 -33.65 -14.39 -0.46
CA GLY A 518 -34.05 -13.56 -1.59
C GLY A 518 -33.68 -14.10 -2.98
N PHE A 519 -32.75 -15.07 -3.07
CA PHE A 519 -32.12 -15.45 -4.34
C PHE A 519 -32.27 -16.92 -4.74
N TRP A 520 -32.58 -17.81 -3.78
CA TRP A 520 -32.83 -19.23 -4.03
C TRP A 520 -34.15 -19.68 -3.41
N PRO A 521 -34.92 -20.54 -4.09
CA PRO A 521 -36.13 -21.12 -3.53
C PRO A 521 -35.81 -21.98 -2.30
N GLU A 522 -36.79 -22.14 -1.41
CA GLU A 522 -36.63 -22.90 -0.16
C GLU A 522 -36.02 -24.29 -0.36
N ALA A 523 -36.39 -25.01 -1.43
CA ALA A 523 -35.86 -26.33 -1.74
C ALA A 523 -34.33 -26.33 -1.96
N ASP A 524 -33.81 -25.36 -2.73
CA ASP A 524 -32.38 -25.26 -3.02
C ASP A 524 -31.60 -24.82 -1.78
N ARG A 525 -32.16 -23.89 -0.99
CA ARG A 525 -31.56 -23.45 0.28
C ARG A 525 -31.52 -24.59 1.31
N ARG A 526 -32.58 -25.39 1.43
CA ARG A 526 -32.59 -26.60 2.28
C ARG A 526 -31.56 -27.64 1.81
N ALA A 527 -31.45 -27.85 0.50
CA ALA A 527 -30.44 -28.75 -0.07
C ALA A 527 -29.01 -28.25 0.24
N ALA A 528 -28.77 -26.94 0.12
CA ALA A 528 -27.50 -26.32 0.49
C ALA A 528 -27.23 -26.36 2.00
N THR A 529 -28.24 -26.17 2.85
CA THR A 529 -28.15 -26.37 4.31
C THR A 529 -27.70 -27.79 4.63
N ALA A 530 -28.42 -28.80 4.13
CA ALA A 530 -28.09 -30.20 4.34
C ALA A 530 -26.67 -30.55 3.83
N ARG A 531 -26.27 -29.96 2.69
CA ARG A 531 -24.94 -30.14 2.12
C ARG A 531 -23.84 -29.43 2.90
N ALA A 532 -24.07 -28.20 3.39
CA ALA A 532 -23.13 -27.48 4.23
C ALA A 532 -22.86 -28.25 5.53
N ILE A 533 -23.93 -28.76 6.17
CA ILE A 533 -23.83 -29.65 7.35
C ILE A 533 -22.97 -30.89 7.01
N ALA A 534 -23.33 -31.62 5.95
CA ALA A 534 -22.60 -32.83 5.55
C ALA A 534 -21.12 -32.58 5.19
N LEU A 535 -20.79 -31.48 4.53
CA LEU A 535 -19.41 -31.09 4.23
C LEU A 535 -18.64 -30.74 5.50
N CYS A 536 -19.24 -29.96 6.41
CA CYS A 536 -18.63 -29.56 7.67
C CYS A 536 -18.50 -30.69 8.69
N ASP A 537 -19.32 -31.75 8.59
CA ASP A 537 -19.18 -32.96 9.40
C ASP A 537 -18.20 -33.98 8.80
N ALA A 538 -17.93 -33.90 7.49
CA ALA A 538 -16.89 -34.69 6.83
C ALA A 538 -15.46 -34.11 7.00
N GLN A 539 -15.33 -32.83 7.39
CA GLN A 539 -14.03 -32.21 7.69
C GLN A 539 -13.44 -32.72 9.01
N SER A 540 -12.21 -33.22 8.97
CA SER A 540 -11.45 -33.63 10.17
C SER A 540 -10.88 -32.45 10.97
N ALA A 541 -10.62 -31.32 10.30
CA ALA A 541 -10.34 -30.03 10.90
C ALA A 541 -11.33 -29.03 10.31
N LYS A 542 -12.22 -28.49 11.16
CA LYS A 542 -13.27 -27.57 10.72
C LYS A 542 -12.66 -26.22 10.40
N ASP A 543 -13.08 -25.62 9.29
CA ASP A 543 -12.80 -24.21 9.00
C ASP A 543 -13.75 -23.28 9.81
N THR A 544 -13.49 -21.98 9.76
CA THR A 544 -14.25 -20.99 10.54
C THR A 544 -15.73 -20.91 10.15
N ILE A 545 -16.11 -21.26 8.92
CA ILE A 545 -17.53 -21.33 8.53
C ILE A 545 -18.19 -22.61 9.05
N CYS A 546 -17.46 -23.72 9.14
CA CYS A 546 -17.93 -24.97 9.72
C CYS A 546 -18.04 -24.97 11.24
N GLU A 547 -17.21 -24.19 11.95
CA GLU A 547 -17.35 -23.93 13.38
C GLU A 547 -18.55 -23.01 13.69
N SER A 548 -18.77 -21.98 12.86
CA SER A 548 -19.84 -20.99 13.04
C SER A 548 -21.17 -21.35 12.34
N LEU A 549 -21.25 -22.49 11.65
CA LEU A 549 -22.33 -22.87 10.73
C LEU A 549 -23.75 -22.62 11.29
N GLY A 550 -24.01 -23.05 12.53
CA GLY A 550 -25.29 -22.86 13.20
C GLY A 550 -25.66 -21.41 13.56
N GLY A 551 -24.87 -20.41 13.14
CA GLY A 551 -25.20 -18.99 13.18
C GLY A 551 -25.36 -18.35 11.79
N VAL A 552 -25.15 -19.13 10.72
CA VAL A 552 -25.26 -18.70 9.31
C VAL A 552 -26.45 -19.36 8.60
N LEU A 553 -26.86 -20.55 9.06
CA LEU A 553 -28.03 -21.26 8.53
C LEU A 553 -29.36 -20.58 8.90
N ASP A 554 -30.35 -20.70 8.00
CA ASP A 554 -31.72 -20.23 8.22
C ASP A 554 -32.40 -21.05 9.36
N PRO A 555 -32.85 -20.41 10.46
CA PRO A 555 -33.43 -21.11 11.61
C PRO A 555 -34.83 -21.69 11.36
N THR A 556 -35.51 -21.26 10.30
CA THR A 556 -36.86 -21.74 9.96
C THR A 556 -36.85 -23.16 9.40
N PHE A 557 -35.70 -23.64 8.93
CA PHE A 557 -35.57 -24.93 8.27
C PHE A 557 -35.51 -26.11 9.24
N PRO A 558 -36.34 -27.16 9.06
CA PRO A 558 -36.27 -28.41 9.82
C PRO A 558 -34.90 -29.08 9.84
N GLU A 559 -34.07 -28.85 8.82
CA GLU A 559 -32.70 -29.36 8.68
C GLU A 559 -31.71 -28.56 9.57
N SER A 560 -31.94 -27.25 9.74
CA SER A 560 -31.15 -26.39 10.64
C SER A 560 -31.53 -26.61 12.11
N ARG A 561 -32.81 -26.88 12.43
CA ARG A 561 -33.30 -26.99 13.80
C ARG A 561 -32.54 -28.02 14.65
N PRO A 562 -32.18 -29.23 14.18
CA PRO A 562 -31.31 -30.15 14.91
C PRO A 562 -29.91 -29.59 15.18
N VAL A 563 -29.31 -28.85 14.25
CA VAL A 563 -27.97 -28.23 14.44
C VAL A 563 -28.05 -27.10 15.46
N MET A 564 -29.11 -26.30 15.43
CA MET A 564 -29.34 -25.21 16.37
C MET A 564 -29.79 -25.69 17.76
N ALA A 565 -30.62 -26.73 17.82
CA ALA A 565 -31.01 -27.38 19.06
C ALA A 565 -29.82 -28.13 19.68
N ALA A 566 -29.02 -28.85 18.91
CA ALA A 566 -27.78 -29.45 19.40
C ALA A 566 -26.76 -28.39 19.85
N ARG A 567 -26.70 -27.24 19.16
CA ARG A 567 -25.95 -26.06 19.63
C ARG A 567 -26.51 -25.58 20.98
N TYR A 568 -27.80 -25.28 21.10
CA TYR A 568 -28.43 -24.89 22.36
C TYR A 568 -28.20 -25.93 23.46
N GLU A 569 -28.53 -27.20 23.27
CA GLU A 569 -28.40 -28.27 24.27
C GLU A 569 -26.94 -28.50 24.70
N ARG A 570 -25.97 -28.31 23.82
CA ARG A 570 -24.55 -28.36 24.16
C ARG A 570 -24.19 -27.17 25.08
N LEU A 571 -24.55 -25.96 24.67
CA LEU A 571 -24.29 -24.72 25.40
C LEU A 571 -25.06 -24.66 26.75
N ALA A 572 -26.29 -25.18 26.79
CA ALA A 572 -27.13 -25.22 27.97
C ALA A 572 -26.67 -26.28 28.98
N ARG A 573 -26.23 -27.46 28.52
CA ARG A 573 -25.59 -28.46 29.40
C ARG A 573 -24.25 -27.97 29.95
N SER A 574 -23.48 -27.24 29.13
CA SER A 574 -22.29 -26.51 29.57
C SER A 574 -22.66 -25.49 30.67
N CYS A 575 -23.54 -24.55 30.37
CA CYS A 575 -24.03 -23.53 31.31
C CYS A 575 -24.52 -24.10 32.66
N LEU A 576 -25.30 -25.19 32.63
CA LEU A 576 -25.82 -25.85 33.83
C LEU A 576 -24.77 -26.72 34.56
N SER A 577 -23.63 -27.04 33.95
CA SER A 577 -22.58 -27.89 34.55
C SER A 577 -21.70 -27.07 35.52
N PRO A 578 -21.76 -27.34 36.83
CA PRO A 578 -21.03 -26.55 37.82
C PRO A 578 -19.50 -26.63 37.71
N GLY A 579 -18.95 -27.60 36.97
CA GLY A 579 -17.49 -27.82 36.88
C GLY A 579 -16.92 -28.13 35.50
N GLU A 580 -17.75 -28.27 34.44
CA GLU A 580 -17.24 -28.61 33.09
C GLU A 580 -17.70 -27.65 31.98
N GLY A 581 -18.42 -26.56 32.31
CA GLY A 581 -18.93 -25.61 31.31
C GLY A 581 -18.55 -24.14 31.51
N ASP A 582 -19.00 -23.29 30.60
CA ASP A 582 -18.59 -21.90 30.42
C ASP A 582 -19.77 -20.92 30.65
N ALA A 583 -19.48 -19.73 31.19
CA ALA A 583 -20.44 -18.62 31.32
C ALA A 583 -20.80 -17.98 29.97
N GLN A 584 -19.89 -17.98 28.99
CA GLN A 584 -20.17 -17.54 27.63
C GLN A 584 -21.17 -18.46 26.92
N ASP A 585 -21.11 -19.77 27.22
CA ASP A 585 -22.10 -20.74 26.74
C ASP A 585 -23.51 -20.44 27.27
N CYS A 586 -23.66 -19.89 28.49
CA CYS A 586 -24.95 -19.42 28.99
C CYS A 586 -25.56 -18.30 28.11
N ALA A 587 -24.75 -17.33 27.68
CA ALA A 587 -25.20 -16.25 26.80
C ALA A 587 -25.50 -16.76 25.38
N TRP A 588 -24.64 -17.61 24.82
CA TRP A 588 -24.87 -18.22 23.51
C TRP A 588 -26.05 -19.22 23.51
N ALA A 589 -26.32 -19.89 24.64
CA ALA A 589 -27.51 -20.70 24.82
C ALA A 589 -28.76 -19.82 24.76
N LEU A 590 -28.79 -18.69 25.47
CA LEU A 590 -29.89 -17.73 25.41
C LEU A 590 -30.16 -17.25 23.97
N HIS A 591 -29.13 -16.85 23.22
CA HIS A 591 -29.28 -16.47 21.80
C HIS A 591 -29.72 -17.64 20.90
N SER A 592 -29.15 -18.82 21.08
CA SER A 592 -29.52 -20.01 20.29
C SER A 592 -30.97 -20.44 20.57
N TYR A 593 -31.43 -20.30 21.81
CA TYR A 593 -32.81 -20.59 22.21
C TYR A 593 -33.81 -19.57 21.66
N ALA A 594 -33.48 -18.27 21.76
CA ALA A 594 -34.28 -17.21 21.17
C ALA A 594 -34.49 -17.43 19.65
N ALA A 595 -33.49 -17.96 18.96
CA ALA A 595 -33.57 -18.29 17.53
C ALA A 595 -34.42 -19.54 17.19
N LEU A 596 -34.78 -20.37 18.18
CA LEU A 596 -35.66 -21.53 17.96
C LEU A 596 -37.16 -21.16 17.94
N ASP A 597 -37.51 -19.95 18.39
CA ASP A 597 -38.89 -19.45 18.60
C ASP A 597 -39.74 -20.46 19.39
N ALA A 598 -39.32 -20.74 20.62
CA ALA A 598 -39.97 -21.70 21.49
C ALA A 598 -41.33 -21.17 22.01
N PRO A 599 -42.35 -22.04 22.22
CA PRO A 599 -43.71 -21.60 22.60
C PRO A 599 -43.81 -20.88 23.95
N ASP A 600 -42.80 -21.00 24.81
CA ASP A 600 -42.64 -20.34 26.11
C ASP A 600 -41.77 -19.06 26.04
N GLY A 601 -41.38 -18.65 24.82
CA GLY A 601 -40.53 -17.49 24.56
C GLY A 601 -39.12 -17.69 25.09
N LEU A 602 -38.78 -16.98 26.17
CA LEU A 602 -37.48 -17.08 26.84
C LEU A 602 -37.57 -17.72 28.24
N ALA A 603 -38.73 -18.26 28.64
CA ALA A 603 -38.93 -18.74 30.01
C ALA A 603 -38.00 -19.91 30.35
N THR A 604 -37.82 -20.89 29.46
CA THR A 604 -36.88 -22.01 29.64
C THR A 604 -35.43 -21.53 29.70
N ALA A 605 -35.02 -20.62 28.81
CA ALA A 605 -33.66 -20.07 28.81
C ALA A 605 -33.38 -19.23 30.07
N GLU A 606 -34.35 -18.44 30.53
CA GLU A 606 -34.24 -17.69 31.79
C GLU A 606 -34.22 -18.62 33.02
N ALA A 607 -35.03 -19.68 33.03
CA ALA A 607 -35.01 -20.69 34.09
C ALA A 607 -33.64 -21.39 34.15
N MET A 608 -33.09 -21.80 33.01
CA MET A 608 -31.71 -22.30 32.90
C MET A 608 -30.69 -21.31 33.46
N LEU A 609 -30.79 -20.01 33.13
CA LEU A 609 -29.90 -18.98 33.67
C LEU A 609 -30.05 -18.76 35.19
N LYS A 610 -31.25 -18.92 35.74
CA LYS A 610 -31.51 -18.85 37.19
C LYS A 610 -30.97 -20.07 37.92
N ASP A 611 -31.18 -21.27 37.37
CA ASP A 611 -30.66 -22.52 37.93
C ASP A 611 -29.12 -22.57 37.85
N ALA A 612 -28.53 -21.92 36.85
CA ALA A 612 -27.09 -21.66 36.73
C ALA A 612 -26.61 -20.38 37.46
N CYS A 613 -27.46 -19.71 38.27
CA CYS A 613 -27.09 -18.53 39.06
C CYS A 613 -27.53 -18.67 40.53
N GLY A 614 -26.74 -19.43 41.28
CA GLY A 614 -26.92 -19.65 42.71
C GLY A 614 -25.63 -20.08 43.41
N PRO A 615 -25.70 -20.50 44.70
CA PRO A 615 -24.50 -20.79 45.49
C PRO A 615 -23.63 -21.97 45.00
N ALA A 616 -24.14 -22.80 44.10
CA ALA A 616 -23.47 -24.00 43.58
C ALA A 616 -23.07 -23.92 42.09
N ASN A 617 -23.61 -22.97 41.34
CA ASN A 617 -23.24 -22.68 39.95
C ASN A 617 -23.51 -21.18 39.71
N ILE A 618 -22.53 -20.44 39.22
CA ILE A 618 -22.59 -18.99 39.03
C ILE A 618 -22.59 -18.56 37.56
N LYS A 619 -22.44 -19.50 36.62
CA LYS A 619 -22.18 -19.25 35.19
C LYS A 619 -23.32 -18.54 34.47
N GLY A 620 -24.55 -18.73 34.94
CA GLY A 620 -25.74 -18.03 34.46
C GLY A 620 -25.83 -16.58 34.93
N CYS A 621 -25.12 -16.18 35.99
CA CYS A 621 -25.27 -14.85 36.60
C CYS A 621 -24.93 -13.67 35.67
N PRO A 622 -23.86 -13.69 34.84
CA PRO A 622 -23.59 -12.62 33.88
C PRO A 622 -24.72 -12.43 32.86
N ALA A 623 -25.13 -13.50 32.18
CA ALA A 623 -26.17 -13.46 31.17
C ALA A 623 -27.54 -13.09 31.77
N LEU A 624 -27.82 -13.54 32.99
CA LEU A 624 -29.02 -13.17 33.75
C LEU A 624 -29.02 -11.67 34.14
N ALA A 625 -27.89 -11.16 34.62
CA ALA A 625 -27.72 -9.74 34.93
C ALA A 625 -27.86 -8.86 33.68
N GLN A 626 -27.39 -9.34 32.52
CA GLN A 626 -27.54 -8.65 31.23
C GLN A 626 -29.00 -8.67 30.74
N LEU A 627 -29.73 -9.77 30.90
CA LEU A 627 -31.17 -9.86 30.60
C LEU A 627 -32.01 -8.91 31.48
N TYR A 628 -31.61 -8.69 32.73
CA TYR A 628 -32.21 -7.68 33.62
C TYR A 628 -31.75 -6.24 33.33
N GLY A 629 -30.82 -6.02 32.40
CA GLY A 629 -30.36 -4.70 31.97
C GLY A 629 -31.45 -3.86 31.28
N THR A 630 -31.15 -2.57 31.14
CA THR A 630 -31.94 -1.58 30.38
C THR A 630 -31.87 -1.75 28.87
N GLU A 631 -30.80 -2.39 28.38
CA GLU A 631 -30.48 -2.47 26.96
C GLU A 631 -30.93 -3.80 26.37
N GLY A 632 -31.57 -3.75 25.20
CA GLY A 632 -31.89 -4.94 24.42
C GLY A 632 -30.67 -5.44 23.64
N GLN A 633 -30.58 -6.76 23.47
CA GLN A 633 -29.53 -7.42 22.70
C GLN A 633 -30.06 -7.76 21.31
N SER A 634 -29.24 -7.62 20.27
CA SER A 634 -29.62 -8.04 18.91
C SER A 634 -28.44 -8.70 18.21
N LEU A 635 -28.64 -9.91 17.70
CA LEU A 635 -27.61 -10.72 17.04
C LEU A 635 -28.24 -11.50 15.88
N SER A 636 -27.66 -11.40 14.68
CA SER A 636 -28.10 -12.15 13.48
C SER A 636 -29.61 -12.11 13.19
N GLY A 637 -30.26 -10.96 13.40
CA GLY A 637 -31.71 -10.78 13.20
C GLY A 637 -32.60 -11.23 14.36
N VAL A 638 -32.03 -11.84 15.40
CA VAL A 638 -32.73 -12.22 16.64
C VAL A 638 -32.56 -11.11 17.67
N THR A 639 -33.67 -10.55 18.16
CA THR A 639 -33.67 -9.46 19.16
C THR A 639 -34.25 -9.94 20.48
N ILE A 640 -33.49 -9.77 21.56
CA ILE A 640 -33.86 -10.10 22.94
C ILE A 640 -34.03 -8.78 23.70
N PRO A 641 -35.26 -8.41 24.13
CA PRO A 641 -35.48 -7.19 24.88
C PRO A 641 -34.94 -7.32 26.32
N GLY A 642 -34.20 -6.30 26.79
CA GLY A 642 -33.80 -6.16 28.18
C GLY A 642 -35.01 -5.85 29.08
N ARG A 643 -34.97 -6.28 30.34
CA ARG A 643 -36.11 -6.20 31.27
C ARG A 643 -36.14 -4.97 32.18
N ASN A 644 -35.04 -4.22 32.27
CA ASN A 644 -34.91 -3.04 33.11
C ASN A 644 -35.28 -3.29 34.59
N ASP A 645 -34.61 -4.26 35.21
CA ASP A 645 -34.74 -4.59 36.64
C ASP A 645 -33.38 -4.41 37.34
N PRO A 646 -33.10 -3.21 37.89
CA PRO A 646 -31.80 -2.92 38.49
C PRO A 646 -31.55 -3.70 39.80
N GLU A 647 -32.60 -4.02 40.57
CA GLU A 647 -32.45 -4.79 41.81
C GLU A 647 -32.10 -6.24 41.51
N ALA A 648 -32.80 -6.89 40.56
CA ALA A 648 -32.49 -8.24 40.12
C ALA A 648 -31.10 -8.31 39.43
N ARG A 649 -30.71 -7.28 38.68
CA ARG A 649 -29.37 -7.16 38.10
C ARG A 649 -28.28 -7.12 39.19
N ILE A 650 -28.39 -6.25 40.19
CA ILE A 650 -27.41 -6.16 41.29
C ILE A 650 -27.39 -7.46 42.10
N ALA A 651 -28.55 -8.08 42.33
CA ALA A 651 -28.63 -9.36 43.03
C ALA A 651 -27.90 -10.49 42.28
N ALA A 652 -28.09 -10.60 40.96
CA ALA A 652 -27.38 -11.55 40.11
C ALA A 652 -25.85 -11.30 40.11
N LEU A 653 -25.42 -10.05 39.95
CA LEU A 653 -23.99 -9.70 39.99
C LEU A 653 -23.34 -10.02 41.35
N ARG A 654 -24.02 -9.70 42.47
CA ARG A 654 -23.55 -10.04 43.82
C ARG A 654 -23.57 -11.54 44.10
N MET A 655 -24.45 -12.32 43.45
CA MET A 655 -24.44 -13.78 43.55
C MET A 655 -23.23 -14.36 42.84
N GLY A 656 -23.01 -13.99 41.56
CA GLY A 656 -21.91 -14.53 40.78
C GLY A 656 -20.53 -14.13 41.34
N CYS A 657 -20.36 -12.89 41.82
CA CYS A 657 -19.09 -12.45 42.40
C CYS A 657 -18.67 -13.21 43.70
N ARG A 658 -19.58 -13.95 44.34
CA ARG A 658 -19.29 -14.75 45.54
C ARG A 658 -18.67 -16.13 45.26
N GLY A 659 -18.58 -16.55 44.00
CA GLY A 659 -18.07 -17.87 43.63
C GLY A 659 -16.56 -18.03 43.82
N GLY A 660 -16.03 -19.10 43.23
CA GLY A 660 -14.60 -19.33 43.08
C GLY A 660 -13.99 -18.45 41.99
N VAL A 661 -13.07 -19.01 41.24
CA VAL A 661 -12.38 -18.35 40.12
C VAL A 661 -13.33 -17.82 39.05
N GLU A 662 -14.31 -18.65 38.65
CA GLU A 662 -15.31 -18.38 37.61
C GLU A 662 -16.16 -17.11 37.85
N ALA A 663 -15.99 -16.46 39.00
CA ALA A 663 -16.65 -15.22 39.41
C ALA A 663 -16.06 -13.95 38.76
N GLY A 664 -14.85 -14.02 38.19
CA GLY A 664 -14.05 -12.87 37.73
C GLY A 664 -14.83 -11.80 36.95
N SER A 665 -15.39 -12.18 35.80
CA SER A 665 -16.19 -11.29 34.95
C SER A 665 -17.46 -10.73 35.61
N THR A 666 -18.02 -11.43 36.61
CA THR A 666 -19.17 -10.93 37.38
C THR A 666 -18.74 -9.94 38.46
N CYS A 667 -17.61 -10.18 39.11
CA CYS A 667 -17.00 -9.23 40.03
C CYS A 667 -16.57 -7.95 39.33
N ASP A 668 -16.07 -8.05 38.10
CA ASP A 668 -15.68 -6.89 37.30
C ASP A 668 -16.88 -6.01 36.93
N GLN A 669 -17.96 -6.60 36.40
CA GLN A 669 -19.22 -5.89 36.15
C GLN A 669 -19.83 -5.25 37.41
N LEU A 670 -19.62 -5.86 38.59
CA LEU A 670 -20.02 -5.27 39.87
C LEU A 670 -19.11 -4.08 40.23
N ALA A 671 -17.79 -4.20 40.06
CA ALA A 671 -16.82 -3.14 40.33
C ALA A 671 -16.99 -1.93 39.39
N ASP A 672 -17.33 -2.15 38.13
CA ASP A 672 -17.70 -1.09 37.18
C ASP A 672 -18.97 -0.36 37.62
N LEU A 673 -19.99 -1.09 38.09
CA LEU A 673 -21.19 -0.46 38.64
C LEU A 673 -20.86 0.40 39.87
N MET A 674 -20.03 -0.09 40.80
CA MET A 674 -19.57 0.70 41.95
C MET A 674 -18.74 1.92 41.51
N THR A 675 -17.95 1.80 40.45
CA THR A 675 -17.18 2.92 39.87
C THR A 675 -18.09 4.00 39.27
N VAL A 676 -19.15 3.60 38.56
CA VAL A 676 -20.19 4.52 38.05
C VAL A 676 -20.98 5.19 39.18
N GLU A 677 -21.19 4.47 40.30
CA GLU A 677 -21.79 5.02 41.53
C GLU A 677 -20.81 5.90 42.35
N GLY A 678 -19.52 5.96 41.96
CA GLY A 678 -18.49 6.82 42.55
C GLY A 678 -17.60 6.17 43.62
N ASP A 679 -17.76 4.87 43.88
CA ASP A 679 -17.08 4.11 44.92
C ASP A 679 -15.85 3.34 44.38
N GLY A 680 -14.84 4.11 43.95
CA GLY A 680 -13.64 3.58 43.30
C GLY A 680 -12.66 2.83 44.21
N GLU A 681 -12.78 2.93 45.54
CA GLU A 681 -12.00 2.16 46.51
C GLU A 681 -12.57 0.75 46.68
N ASN A 682 -13.90 0.65 46.84
CA ASN A 682 -14.62 -0.61 46.88
C ASN A 682 -14.52 -1.38 45.56
N ALA A 683 -14.54 -0.69 44.42
CA ALA A 683 -14.26 -1.30 43.12
C ALA A 683 -12.88 -1.98 43.06
N LEU A 684 -11.81 -1.31 43.53
CA LEU A 684 -10.47 -1.89 43.62
C LEU A 684 -10.39 -3.03 44.65
N HIS A 685 -11.15 -2.94 45.75
CA HIS A 685 -11.26 -4.01 46.74
C HIS A 685 -11.89 -5.27 46.15
N ILE A 686 -13.04 -5.15 45.46
CA ILE A 686 -13.76 -6.24 44.78
C ILE A 686 -12.86 -6.94 43.75
N ARG A 687 -12.23 -6.17 42.84
CA ARG A 687 -11.29 -6.72 41.84
C ARG A 687 -10.09 -7.41 42.50
N GLY A 688 -9.50 -6.77 43.50
CA GLY A 688 -8.37 -7.34 44.25
C GLY A 688 -8.70 -8.65 44.96
N GLU A 689 -9.86 -8.78 45.61
CA GLU A 689 -10.29 -10.03 46.25
C GLU A 689 -10.70 -11.12 45.25
N ALA A 690 -11.20 -10.75 44.08
CA ALA A 690 -11.42 -11.70 42.99
C ALA A 690 -10.07 -12.26 42.49
N CYS A 691 -9.09 -11.40 42.22
CA CYS A 691 -7.76 -11.82 41.79
C CYS A 691 -7.01 -12.69 42.82
N GLU A 692 -7.06 -12.35 44.12
CA GLU A 692 -6.43 -13.20 45.15
C GLU A 692 -7.06 -14.61 45.21
N ARG A 693 -8.36 -14.76 44.89
CA ARG A 693 -9.01 -16.07 44.76
C ARG A 693 -8.52 -16.82 43.52
N ALA A 694 -8.40 -16.16 42.37
CA ALA A 694 -7.84 -16.76 41.15
C ALA A 694 -6.41 -17.27 41.36
N ILE A 695 -5.55 -16.45 42.00
CA ILE A 695 -4.17 -16.84 42.35
C ILE A 695 -4.13 -18.02 43.33
N ALA A 696 -5.00 -18.02 44.36
CA ALA A 696 -5.02 -19.09 45.35
C ALA A 696 -5.53 -20.44 44.76
N ALA A 697 -6.36 -20.39 43.73
CA ALA A 697 -6.83 -21.57 43.01
C ALA A 697 -5.84 -22.11 41.98
N GLY A 698 -4.85 -21.30 41.57
CA GLY A 698 -3.92 -21.65 40.50
C GLY A 698 -4.54 -21.53 39.11
N GLU A 699 -5.51 -20.64 38.92
CA GLU A 699 -6.13 -20.43 37.61
C GLU A 699 -5.13 -19.86 36.59
N GLU A 700 -5.20 -20.31 35.35
CA GLU A 700 -4.34 -19.82 34.28
C GLU A 700 -5.13 -19.16 33.13
N ARG A 701 -6.47 -19.24 33.09
CA ARG A 701 -7.33 -18.62 32.07
C ARG A 701 -8.31 -17.62 32.71
N ASP A 702 -8.94 -16.77 31.89
CA ASP A 702 -9.95 -15.80 32.33
C ASP A 702 -9.48 -14.90 33.50
N LEU A 703 -8.36 -14.20 33.32
CA LEU A 703 -7.63 -13.44 34.34
C LEU A 703 -7.92 -11.92 34.31
N TRP A 704 -9.06 -11.51 33.74
CA TRP A 704 -9.45 -10.10 33.60
C TRP A 704 -9.47 -9.36 34.94
N GLU A 705 -10.03 -9.95 35.98
CA GLU A 705 -10.10 -9.33 37.30
C GLU A 705 -8.71 -9.07 37.91
N CYS A 706 -7.71 -9.92 37.61
CA CYS A 706 -6.32 -9.66 37.99
C CYS A 706 -5.68 -8.54 37.15
N TYR A 707 -5.96 -8.49 35.85
CA TYR A 707 -5.45 -7.45 34.96
C TYR A 707 -6.00 -6.07 35.35
N ASP A 708 -7.32 -5.95 35.52
CA ASP A 708 -7.95 -4.69 35.89
C ASP A 708 -7.72 -4.31 37.36
N ALA A 709 -7.54 -5.27 38.29
CA ALA A 709 -7.01 -4.98 39.62
C ALA A 709 -5.61 -4.34 39.56
N ALA A 710 -4.70 -4.90 38.75
CA ALA A 710 -3.34 -4.38 38.59
C ALA A 710 -3.34 -2.98 37.96
N LYS A 711 -4.11 -2.79 36.90
CA LYS A 711 -4.26 -1.52 36.19
C LYS A 711 -4.90 -0.44 37.07
N GLN A 712 -6.01 -0.73 37.75
CA GLN A 712 -6.66 0.23 38.65
C GLN A 712 -5.75 0.59 39.85
N ALA A 713 -5.01 -0.37 40.39
CA ALA A 713 -4.02 -0.11 41.44
C ALA A 713 -2.87 0.80 40.96
N LEU A 714 -2.38 0.60 39.73
CA LEU A 714 -1.39 1.47 39.09
C LEU A 714 -1.94 2.89 38.87
N ASP A 715 -3.12 3.02 38.25
CA ASP A 715 -3.77 4.31 37.95
C ASP A 715 -4.06 5.11 39.23
N GLN A 716 -4.47 4.45 40.32
CA GLN A 716 -4.68 5.07 41.63
C GLN A 716 -3.38 5.26 42.44
N SER A 717 -2.24 4.72 41.98
CA SER A 717 -0.96 4.65 42.72
C SER A 717 -1.08 3.99 44.11
N GLN A 718 -1.97 3.00 44.24
CA GLN A 718 -2.23 2.25 45.46
C GLN A 718 -1.77 0.79 45.33
N ARG A 719 -1.52 0.11 46.45
CA ARG A 719 -1.22 -1.34 46.50
C ARG A 719 -0.13 -1.81 45.50
N LEU A 720 0.85 -0.97 45.13
CA LEU A 720 1.81 -1.25 44.04
C LEU A 720 2.51 -2.63 44.09
N PRO A 721 2.94 -3.18 45.25
CA PRO A 721 3.48 -4.54 45.30
C PRO A 721 2.44 -5.63 44.96
N GLY A 722 1.17 -5.39 45.29
CA GLY A 722 0.04 -6.22 44.87
C GLY A 722 -0.20 -6.10 43.36
N ALA A 723 -0.21 -4.88 42.82
CA ALA A 723 -0.33 -4.64 41.38
C ALA A 723 0.72 -5.39 40.56
N HIS A 724 1.99 -5.40 41.01
CA HIS A 724 3.04 -6.20 40.37
C HIS A 724 2.73 -7.70 40.41
N ARG A 725 2.38 -8.23 41.59
CA ARG A 725 2.07 -9.66 41.75
C ARG A 725 0.87 -10.10 40.90
N TRP A 726 -0.17 -9.26 40.79
CA TRP A 726 -1.34 -9.54 39.96
C TRP A 726 -0.98 -9.50 38.47
N ALA A 727 -0.21 -8.50 38.02
CA ALA A 727 0.26 -8.42 36.63
C ALA A 727 1.22 -9.57 36.24
N ASP A 728 2.13 -9.98 37.14
CA ASP A 728 3.05 -11.11 36.93
C ASP A 728 2.30 -12.45 36.85
N TYR A 729 1.21 -12.57 37.62
CA TYR A 729 0.31 -13.72 37.50
C TYR A 729 -0.37 -13.76 36.12
N VAL A 730 -0.98 -12.65 35.70
CA VAL A 730 -1.61 -12.52 34.36
C VAL A 730 -0.61 -12.82 33.25
N CYS A 731 0.64 -12.33 33.35
CA CYS A 731 1.72 -12.56 32.39
C CYS A 731 2.16 -14.03 32.27
N ARG A 732 1.93 -14.86 33.29
CA ARG A 732 2.31 -16.30 33.27
C ARG A 732 1.16 -17.23 32.90
N GLY A 733 -0.06 -16.69 32.87
CA GLY A 733 -1.28 -17.39 32.47
C GLY A 733 -1.28 -17.84 31.02
N ALA A 734 -2.44 -18.29 30.56
CA ALA A 734 -2.78 -18.74 29.22
C ALA A 734 -4.05 -18.04 28.72
N ASP A 735 -4.39 -16.88 29.28
CA ASP A 735 -5.53 -16.08 28.85
C ASP A 735 -5.15 -15.26 27.61
N VAL A 736 -5.71 -15.63 26.46
CA VAL A 736 -5.48 -14.97 25.18
C VAL A 736 -5.94 -13.52 25.15
N SER A 737 -6.78 -13.09 26.09
CA SER A 737 -7.36 -11.75 26.11
C SER A 737 -6.61 -10.76 27.00
N VAL A 738 -5.89 -11.21 28.04
CA VAL A 738 -5.12 -10.32 28.95
C VAL A 738 -3.65 -10.69 29.18
N SER A 739 -3.20 -11.94 28.99
CA SER A 739 -1.82 -12.34 29.39
C SER A 739 -0.71 -11.48 28.78
N PRO A 740 -0.70 -11.16 27.47
CA PRO A 740 0.33 -10.29 26.87
C PRO A 740 0.31 -8.85 27.41
N TYR A 741 -0.88 -8.30 27.68
CA TYR A 741 -1.05 -6.97 28.28
C TYR A 741 -0.56 -6.95 29.74
N GLY A 742 -0.79 -8.02 30.50
CA GLY A 742 -0.19 -8.23 31.82
C GLY A 742 1.33 -8.27 31.75
N CYS A 743 1.91 -8.95 30.77
CA CYS A 743 3.36 -8.95 30.56
C CYS A 743 3.93 -7.55 30.25
N LYS A 744 3.21 -6.71 29.51
CA LYS A 744 3.60 -5.29 29.38
C LYS A 744 3.61 -4.58 30.73
N LEU A 745 2.56 -4.73 31.55
CA LEU A 745 2.50 -4.10 32.87
C LEU A 745 3.69 -4.51 33.73
N VAL A 746 4.02 -5.81 33.76
CA VAL A 746 5.20 -6.35 34.45
C VAL A 746 6.49 -5.74 33.94
N GLY A 747 6.69 -5.71 32.61
CA GLY A 747 7.87 -5.10 31.99
C GLY A 747 8.02 -3.62 32.33
N ASN A 748 6.92 -2.85 32.28
CA ASN A 748 6.89 -1.44 32.67
C ASN A 748 7.26 -1.25 34.15
N MET A 749 6.69 -2.06 35.04
CA MET A 749 6.95 -1.98 36.49
C MET A 749 8.40 -2.36 36.82
N LEU A 750 8.94 -3.41 36.20
CA LEU A 750 10.34 -3.84 36.34
C LEU A 750 11.33 -2.83 35.74
N ALA A 751 11.01 -2.19 34.62
CA ALA A 751 11.85 -1.15 34.03
C ALA A 751 11.89 0.14 34.86
N GLN A 752 10.78 0.49 35.53
CA GLN A 752 10.62 1.73 36.28
C GLN A 752 10.86 1.60 37.79
N GLY A 753 10.92 0.38 38.34
CA GLY A 753 11.04 0.14 39.77
C GLY A 753 9.75 0.44 40.55
N LEU A 754 8.59 0.11 39.97
CA LEU A 754 7.28 0.30 40.62
C LEU A 754 6.91 -0.93 41.44
N GLY A 755 6.64 -0.74 42.74
CA GLY A 755 6.30 -1.82 43.68
C GLY A 755 7.48 -2.68 44.15
N GLN A 756 8.62 -2.65 43.44
CA GLN A 756 9.87 -3.36 43.74
C GLN A 756 11.06 -2.67 43.03
N PRO A 757 12.33 -3.01 43.30
CA PRO A 757 13.48 -2.45 42.59
C PRO A 757 13.47 -2.71 41.08
N ALA A 758 14.14 -1.86 40.30
CA ALA A 758 14.21 -2.02 38.85
C ALA A 758 15.10 -3.22 38.44
N ASP A 759 14.64 -4.00 37.46
CA ASP A 759 15.31 -5.18 36.90
C ASP A 759 15.16 -5.21 35.37
N PRO A 760 16.18 -4.77 34.62
CA PRO A 760 16.16 -4.77 33.16
C PRO A 760 16.12 -6.17 32.52
N ALA A 761 16.62 -7.21 33.19
CA ALA A 761 16.62 -8.56 32.65
C ALA A 761 15.22 -9.17 32.75
N GLY A 762 14.58 -9.05 33.92
CA GLY A 762 13.17 -9.39 34.11
C GLY A 762 12.25 -8.58 33.18
N ALA A 763 12.55 -7.29 32.97
CA ALA A 763 11.80 -6.45 32.02
C ALA A 763 11.91 -6.96 30.57
N LEU A 764 13.11 -7.31 30.09
CA LEU A 764 13.30 -7.92 28.76
C LEU A 764 12.47 -9.21 28.63
N SER A 765 12.58 -10.09 29.62
CA SER A 765 11.86 -11.37 29.72
C SER A 765 10.33 -11.18 29.68
N ALA A 766 9.82 -10.15 30.36
CA ALA A 766 8.41 -9.80 30.37
C ALA A 766 7.96 -9.23 29.01
N TYR A 767 8.68 -8.26 28.44
CA TYR A 767 8.33 -7.71 27.12
C TYR A 767 8.40 -8.78 26.01
N GLN A 768 9.35 -9.71 26.08
CA GLN A 768 9.43 -10.85 25.18
C GLN A 768 8.17 -11.72 25.24
N ARG A 769 7.71 -12.10 26.45
CA ARG A 769 6.44 -12.82 26.63
C ARG A 769 5.22 -12.00 26.21
N GLY A 770 5.26 -10.68 26.40
CA GLY A 770 4.22 -9.78 25.90
C GLY A 770 4.17 -9.69 24.37
N CYS A 771 5.30 -9.87 23.69
CA CYS A 771 5.35 -9.86 22.23
C CYS A 771 5.08 -11.26 21.60
N PHE A 772 5.62 -12.30 22.24
CA PHE A 772 5.66 -13.67 21.74
C PHE A 772 5.29 -14.62 22.87
N HIS A 773 4.01 -14.64 23.21
CA HIS A 773 3.54 -15.35 24.39
C HIS A 773 3.57 -16.88 24.19
N PRO A 774 4.23 -17.67 25.06
CA PRO A 774 4.43 -19.10 24.84
C PRO A 774 3.15 -19.94 24.93
N ARG A 775 2.05 -19.35 25.41
CA ARG A 775 0.77 -20.06 25.68
C ARG A 775 -0.44 -19.47 24.95
N VAL A 776 -0.30 -18.30 24.30
CA VAL A 776 -1.42 -17.62 23.62
C VAL A 776 -0.98 -17.02 22.29
N ALA A 777 -1.90 -16.93 21.32
CA ALA A 777 -1.59 -16.49 19.96
C ALA A 777 -1.66 -14.97 19.74
N THR A 778 -2.10 -14.19 20.73
CA THR A 778 -2.08 -12.72 20.65
C THR A 778 -0.80 -12.12 21.23
N THR A 779 -0.62 -10.82 21.01
CA THR A 779 0.50 -10.00 21.49
C THR A 779 -0.01 -8.71 22.14
N ASP A 780 0.88 -8.01 22.85
CA ASP A 780 0.77 -6.57 23.09
C ASP A 780 1.85 -5.84 22.26
N GLY A 781 1.42 -4.92 21.40
CA GLY A 781 2.33 -4.20 20.49
C GLY A 781 3.28 -3.18 21.15
N GLU A 782 2.99 -2.70 22.36
CA GLU A 782 3.92 -1.86 23.12
C GLU A 782 5.02 -2.71 23.77
N ALA A 783 4.69 -3.91 24.27
CA ALA A 783 5.67 -4.90 24.71
C ALA A 783 6.62 -5.28 23.57
N CYS A 784 6.10 -5.50 22.36
CA CYS A 784 6.91 -5.70 21.16
C CYS A 784 7.87 -4.54 20.85
N LEU A 785 7.40 -3.29 20.96
CA LEU A 785 8.25 -2.10 20.80
C LEU A 785 9.39 -2.08 21.83
N HIS A 786 9.10 -2.37 23.09
CA HIS A 786 10.13 -2.38 24.14
C HIS A 786 11.12 -3.54 23.94
N TYR A 787 10.64 -4.75 23.63
CA TYR A 787 11.49 -5.91 23.35
C TYR A 787 12.47 -5.66 22.18
N GLY A 788 11.96 -5.26 21.01
CA GLY A 788 12.80 -4.99 19.85
C GLY A 788 13.80 -3.85 20.07
N THR A 789 13.42 -2.83 20.85
CA THR A 789 14.33 -1.73 21.21
C THR A 789 15.49 -2.23 22.07
N MET A 790 15.21 -3.04 23.09
CA MET A 790 16.24 -3.59 23.98
C MET A 790 17.19 -4.55 23.25
N LEU A 791 16.70 -5.34 22.28
CA LEU A 791 17.55 -6.19 21.44
C LEU A 791 18.55 -5.37 20.60
N ILE A 792 18.10 -4.28 19.95
CA ILE A 792 18.98 -3.40 19.16
C ILE A 792 20.01 -2.71 20.05
N GLU A 793 19.61 -2.29 21.26
CA GLU A 793 20.55 -1.73 22.23
C GLU A 793 21.62 -2.75 22.66
N ALA A 794 21.24 -3.99 22.92
CA ALA A 794 22.19 -5.06 23.25
C ALA A 794 23.21 -5.27 22.11
N VAL A 795 22.72 -5.40 20.85
CA VAL A 795 23.59 -5.51 19.66
C VAL A 795 24.56 -4.33 19.57
N ARG A 796 24.09 -3.09 19.77
CA ARG A 796 24.95 -1.89 19.73
C ARG A 796 25.98 -1.82 20.86
N ARG A 797 25.68 -2.38 22.03
CA ARG A 797 26.63 -2.47 23.15
C ARG A 797 27.58 -3.68 23.06
N GLY A 798 27.37 -4.57 22.08
CA GLY A 798 28.09 -5.86 22.01
C GLY A 798 27.69 -6.80 23.15
N GLU A 799 26.52 -6.60 23.73
CA GLU A 799 25.96 -7.37 24.83
C GLU A 799 25.16 -8.55 24.31
N LYS A 800 25.19 -9.65 25.07
CA LYS A 800 24.33 -10.80 24.85
C LYS A 800 22.93 -10.49 25.41
N PRO A 801 21.85 -11.00 24.80
CA PRO A 801 20.54 -10.88 25.41
C PRO A 801 20.54 -11.63 26.75
N ALA A 802 19.89 -11.06 27.77
CA ALA A 802 19.83 -11.68 29.10
C ALA A 802 18.95 -12.95 29.14
N GLU A 803 18.17 -13.17 28.08
CA GLU A 803 17.25 -14.28 27.86
C GLU A 803 17.46 -14.84 26.45
N PRO A 804 17.16 -16.12 26.18
CA PRO A 804 17.09 -16.65 24.81
C PRO A 804 16.10 -15.86 23.94
N LEU A 805 16.29 -15.82 22.63
CA LEU A 805 15.32 -15.19 21.71
C LEU A 805 13.99 -15.99 21.68
N ALA A 806 12.92 -15.52 21.04
CA ALA A 806 11.69 -16.31 20.94
C ALA A 806 11.76 -17.32 19.78
N PHE A 807 12.18 -16.89 18.58
CA PHE A 807 12.26 -17.75 17.39
C PHE A 807 13.67 -17.98 16.86
N ALA A 808 14.54 -16.97 16.93
CA ALA A 808 15.86 -17.02 16.30
C ALA A 808 16.88 -17.78 17.16
N HIS A 809 16.77 -19.12 17.18
CA HIS A 809 17.66 -20.04 17.89
C HIS A 809 18.55 -20.84 16.93
N ARG A 810 19.70 -21.30 17.41
CA ARG A 810 20.50 -22.35 16.76
C ARG A 810 20.22 -23.70 17.42
N GLU A 811 20.05 -24.76 16.63
CA GLU A 811 19.74 -26.12 17.12
C GLU A 811 20.89 -26.76 17.94
N ASP A 812 22.10 -26.22 17.82
CA ASP A 812 23.31 -26.66 18.52
C ASP A 812 23.49 -26.04 19.92
N GLY A 813 22.66 -25.06 20.28
CA GLY A 813 22.79 -24.31 21.53
C GLY A 813 23.94 -23.27 21.53
N GLU A 814 24.52 -22.96 20.37
CA GLU A 814 25.45 -21.84 20.25
C GLU A 814 24.73 -20.48 20.33
N GLU A 815 25.50 -19.43 20.60
CA GLU A 815 24.98 -18.09 20.86
C GLU A 815 24.30 -17.50 19.60
N PRO A 816 23.14 -16.82 19.74
CA PRO A 816 22.49 -16.18 18.60
C PRO A 816 23.37 -15.03 18.09
N GLU A 817 23.79 -15.14 16.83
CA GLU A 817 24.63 -14.14 16.19
C GLU A 817 23.90 -12.78 16.09
N PRO A 818 24.60 -11.63 16.10
CA PRO A 818 23.95 -10.32 16.04
C PRO A 818 22.92 -10.14 14.90
N PRO A 819 23.10 -10.67 13.67
CA PRO A 819 22.06 -10.65 12.64
C PRO A 819 20.75 -11.35 13.05
N LEU A 820 20.81 -12.41 13.85
CA LEU A 820 19.62 -13.12 14.38
C LEU A 820 18.87 -12.26 15.41
N MET A 821 19.58 -11.55 16.28
CA MET A 821 18.98 -10.59 17.22
C MET A 821 18.26 -9.44 16.49
N LEU A 822 18.82 -8.96 15.37
CA LEU A 822 18.21 -7.92 14.55
C LEU A 822 16.99 -8.43 13.76
N ALA A 823 17.04 -9.67 13.26
CA ALA A 823 15.90 -10.32 12.65
C ALA A 823 14.74 -10.49 13.66
N GLU A 824 15.05 -10.88 14.90
CA GLU A 824 14.08 -10.97 15.99
C GLU A 824 13.51 -9.58 16.39
N ALA A 825 14.32 -8.54 16.41
CA ALA A 825 13.87 -7.17 16.65
C ALA A 825 12.92 -6.66 15.55
N SER A 826 13.23 -6.97 14.27
CA SER A 826 12.34 -6.68 13.14
C SER A 826 11.00 -7.40 13.28
N ARG A 827 11.04 -8.69 13.63
CA ARG A 827 9.84 -9.50 13.90
C ARG A 827 8.99 -8.88 15.02
N ALA A 828 9.61 -8.43 16.12
CA ALA A 828 8.90 -7.78 17.20
C ALA A 828 8.25 -6.46 16.75
N PHE A 829 9.00 -5.57 16.10
CA PHE A 829 8.44 -4.30 15.64
C PHE A 829 7.32 -4.44 14.60
N ASP A 830 7.38 -5.45 13.72
CA ASP A 830 6.30 -5.78 12.80
C ASP A 830 5.04 -6.25 13.54
N MET A 831 5.16 -7.10 14.57
CA MET A 831 4.01 -7.45 15.44
C MET A 831 3.41 -6.25 16.16
N GLY A 832 4.26 -5.32 16.65
CA GLY A 832 3.77 -4.06 17.21
C GLY A 832 3.08 -3.16 16.18
N CYS A 833 3.55 -3.19 14.93
CA CYS A 833 2.92 -2.45 13.84
C CYS A 833 1.57 -3.05 13.42
N LEU A 834 1.41 -4.38 13.49
CA LEU A 834 0.12 -5.06 13.31
C LEU A 834 -0.92 -4.60 14.35
N ASP A 835 -0.50 -4.36 15.59
CA ASP A 835 -1.32 -3.79 16.66
C ASP A 835 -1.57 -2.27 16.48
N SER A 836 -1.22 -1.69 15.34
CA SER A 836 -1.32 -0.26 15.02
C SER A 836 -0.50 0.66 15.95
N ILE A 837 0.53 0.14 16.62
CA ILE A 837 1.45 0.94 17.45
C ILE A 837 2.41 1.70 16.53
N ALA A 838 2.05 2.92 16.17
CA ALA A 838 2.82 3.76 15.24
C ALA A 838 4.33 3.90 15.59
N PRO A 839 4.75 4.00 16.88
CA PRO A 839 6.18 3.94 17.23
C PRO A 839 6.87 2.63 16.85
N ALA A 840 6.19 1.48 16.90
CA ALA A 840 6.73 0.18 16.47
C ALA A 840 6.91 0.13 14.94
N CYS A 841 5.92 0.62 14.17
CA CYS A 841 6.07 0.79 12.72
C CYS A 841 7.30 1.65 12.38
N ALA A 842 7.46 2.81 13.05
CA ALA A 842 8.59 3.71 12.84
C ALA A 842 9.93 3.06 13.25
N ALA A 843 9.95 2.23 14.29
CA ALA A 843 11.12 1.47 14.72
C ALA A 843 11.52 0.38 13.71
N ASN A 844 10.56 -0.34 13.11
CA ASN A 844 10.85 -1.34 12.08
C ASN A 844 11.45 -0.70 10.81
N VAL A 845 10.87 0.42 10.36
CA VAL A 845 11.39 1.23 9.25
C VAL A 845 12.83 1.68 9.52
N ARG A 846 13.08 2.24 10.72
CA ARG A 846 14.41 2.71 11.12
C ARG A 846 15.44 1.57 11.21
N LEU A 847 15.04 0.40 11.71
CA LEU A 847 15.90 -0.78 11.73
C LEU A 847 16.31 -1.19 10.30
N LEU A 848 15.36 -1.24 9.35
CA LEU A 848 15.68 -1.54 7.96
C LEU A 848 16.64 -0.52 7.34
N GLU A 849 16.45 0.77 7.64
CA GLU A 849 17.37 1.84 7.21
C GLU A 849 18.80 1.58 7.71
N GLU A 850 19.01 1.53 9.03
CA GLU A 850 20.32 1.39 9.67
C GLU A 850 21.01 0.05 9.31
N TRP A 851 20.24 -1.03 9.17
CA TRP A 851 20.78 -2.33 8.80
C TRP A 851 21.21 -2.35 7.32
N SER A 852 20.40 -1.76 6.43
CA SER A 852 20.74 -1.70 5.00
C SER A 852 21.86 -0.73 4.65
N THR A 853 22.09 0.34 5.44
CA THR A 853 23.30 1.17 5.31
C THR A 853 24.56 0.45 5.78
N GLY A 854 24.44 -0.61 6.58
CA GLY A 854 25.55 -1.37 7.15
C GLY A 854 26.06 -0.81 8.47
N ASP A 855 25.25 0.02 9.15
CA ASP A 855 25.54 0.55 10.49
C ASP A 855 25.32 -0.52 11.59
N LEU A 856 24.71 -1.66 11.22
CA LEU A 856 24.47 -2.84 12.05
C LEU A 856 25.07 -4.11 11.41
N PRO A 857 25.45 -5.15 12.18
CA PRO A 857 26.04 -6.39 11.66
C PRO A 857 25.17 -7.11 10.61
N TYR A 858 25.79 -7.64 9.56
CA TYR A 858 25.11 -8.26 8.41
C TYR A 858 25.88 -9.48 7.87
N ASP A 859 25.17 -10.34 7.13
CA ASP A 859 25.76 -11.49 6.45
C ASP A 859 26.42 -11.07 5.12
N ARG A 860 27.49 -11.76 4.71
CA ARG A 860 28.22 -11.45 3.48
C ARG A 860 27.87 -12.44 2.37
N PHE A 861 27.57 -11.91 1.19
CA PHE A 861 27.24 -12.67 -0.01
C PHE A 861 27.97 -12.12 -1.23
N ILE A 862 28.10 -12.94 -2.26
CA ILE A 862 28.33 -12.51 -3.65
C ILE A 862 26.99 -12.62 -4.38
N CYS A 863 26.53 -11.50 -4.95
CA CYS A 863 25.31 -11.42 -5.74
C CYS A 863 25.65 -11.34 -7.22
N GLN A 864 24.95 -12.12 -8.04
CA GLN A 864 25.04 -12.12 -9.50
C GLN A 864 23.69 -11.79 -10.13
N VAL A 865 23.71 -11.08 -11.26
CA VAL A 865 22.61 -11.07 -12.23
C VAL A 865 23.07 -11.83 -13.48
N ARG A 866 22.22 -12.72 -13.98
CA ARG A 866 22.44 -13.48 -15.21
C ARG A 866 21.37 -13.17 -16.25
N ASN A 867 21.76 -13.10 -17.52
CA ASN A 867 20.82 -12.90 -18.63
C ASN A 867 19.98 -14.17 -18.91
N ALA A 868 19.09 -14.10 -19.92
CA ALA A 868 18.22 -15.22 -20.30
C ALA A 868 18.98 -16.48 -20.78
N ALA A 869 20.23 -16.33 -21.24
CA ALA A 869 21.11 -17.41 -21.66
C ALA A 869 21.96 -17.99 -20.49
N GLY A 870 21.87 -17.41 -19.30
CA GLY A 870 22.61 -17.82 -18.11
C GLY A 870 23.98 -17.17 -17.95
N GLU A 871 24.37 -16.23 -18.82
CA GLU A 871 25.64 -15.52 -18.73
C GLU A 871 25.57 -14.45 -17.63
N VAL A 872 26.63 -14.31 -16.83
CA VAL A 872 26.72 -13.29 -15.76
C VAL A 872 26.89 -11.90 -16.40
N THR A 873 25.92 -11.02 -16.17
CA THR A 873 25.97 -9.61 -16.62
C THR A 873 26.40 -8.65 -15.52
N SER A 874 26.28 -9.06 -14.25
CA SER A 874 26.76 -8.32 -13.09
C SER A 874 27.15 -9.29 -11.97
N GLU A 875 28.27 -9.03 -11.30
CA GLU A 875 28.71 -9.73 -10.09
C GLU A 875 29.27 -8.70 -9.11
N LYS A 876 28.77 -8.69 -7.87
CA LYS A 876 29.17 -7.73 -6.82
C LYS A 876 29.08 -8.40 -5.43
N PRO A 877 29.91 -8.02 -4.46
CA PRO A 877 29.62 -8.34 -3.06
C PRO A 877 28.32 -7.66 -2.63
N CYS A 878 27.54 -8.31 -1.77
CA CYS A 878 26.27 -7.80 -1.25
C CYS A 878 26.08 -8.23 0.21
N ARG A 879 25.16 -7.54 0.89
CA ARG A 879 24.87 -7.74 2.31
C ARG A 879 23.54 -8.47 2.45
N GLY A 880 23.53 -9.61 3.11
CA GLY A 880 22.31 -10.35 3.45
C GLY A 880 21.78 -9.89 4.81
N LEU A 881 20.47 -9.74 4.90
CA LEU A 881 19.73 -9.59 6.16
C LEU A 881 18.36 -10.26 6.06
N ILE A 882 17.85 -10.75 7.19
CA ILE A 882 16.52 -11.34 7.30
C ILE A 882 15.59 -10.34 7.98
N PHE A 883 14.67 -9.77 7.22
CA PHE A 883 13.70 -8.79 7.69
C PHE A 883 12.31 -9.40 7.75
N TYR A 884 11.52 -9.10 8.78
CA TYR A 884 10.17 -9.64 8.93
C TYR A 884 9.11 -8.59 8.61
N GLN A 885 8.12 -9.03 7.83
CA GLN A 885 6.97 -8.22 7.47
C GLN A 885 5.72 -9.09 7.33
N ALA A 886 4.60 -8.68 7.94
CA ALA A 886 3.32 -9.32 7.69
C ALA A 886 2.76 -8.95 6.32
N ALA A 887 2.18 -9.92 5.60
CA ALA A 887 1.44 -9.63 4.37
C ALA A 887 0.07 -9.02 4.70
N GLU A 888 -0.37 -8.00 3.96
CA GLU A 888 -1.67 -7.30 4.18
C GLU A 888 -2.86 -8.27 4.34
N ALA A 889 -2.98 -9.26 3.44
CA ALA A 889 -4.03 -10.29 3.48
C ALA A 889 -3.92 -11.28 4.65
N ARG A 890 -2.94 -11.13 5.55
CA ARG A 890 -2.63 -11.99 6.70
C ARG A 890 -2.52 -11.22 8.02
N LYS A 891 -2.91 -9.94 8.05
CA LYS A 891 -3.00 -9.16 9.31
C LYS A 891 -3.91 -9.83 10.33
N GLU A 892 -5.02 -10.41 9.88
CA GLU A 892 -5.98 -11.16 10.71
C GLU A 892 -5.39 -12.46 11.28
N THR A 893 -4.53 -13.16 10.52
CA THR A 893 -3.88 -14.40 10.98
C THR A 893 -2.56 -14.16 11.71
N ARG A 894 -2.10 -12.90 11.78
CA ARG A 894 -0.83 -12.46 12.39
C ARG A 894 0.41 -13.17 11.82
N GLU A 895 0.33 -13.72 10.60
CA GLU A 895 1.41 -14.49 9.99
C GLU A 895 2.44 -13.58 9.31
N GLN A 896 3.64 -13.55 9.89
CA GLN A 896 4.78 -12.78 9.39
C GLN A 896 5.59 -13.57 8.36
N VAL A 897 6.07 -12.90 7.32
CA VAL A 897 6.93 -13.48 6.29
C VAL A 897 8.37 -13.04 6.52
N GLY A 898 9.30 -14.00 6.54
CA GLY A 898 10.73 -13.73 6.52
C GLY A 898 11.22 -13.37 5.12
N LEU A 899 11.66 -12.13 4.94
CA LEU A 899 12.21 -11.58 3.72
C LEU A 899 13.74 -11.68 3.74
N ASN A 900 14.33 -12.41 2.80
CA ASN A 900 15.78 -12.40 2.60
C ASN A 900 16.09 -11.17 1.74
N VAL A 901 16.69 -10.15 2.33
CA VAL A 901 17.02 -8.89 1.66
C VAL A 901 18.53 -8.88 1.37
N TYR A 902 18.86 -8.74 0.10
CA TYR A 902 20.23 -8.61 -0.39
C TYR A 902 20.47 -7.17 -0.83
N VAL A 903 21.29 -6.44 -0.06
CA VAL A 903 21.63 -5.04 -0.33
C VAL A 903 22.92 -4.97 -1.15
N TRP A 904 22.82 -4.41 -2.35
CA TRP A 904 23.92 -4.22 -3.28
C TRP A 904 24.81 -3.03 -2.87
N PRO A 905 26.04 -2.88 -3.42
CA PRO A 905 26.96 -1.79 -3.06
C PRO A 905 26.48 -0.38 -3.43
N ASP A 906 25.60 -0.29 -4.41
CA ASP A 906 24.93 0.93 -4.89
C ASP A 906 23.69 1.29 -4.04
N GLY A 907 23.32 0.44 -3.07
CA GLY A 907 22.17 0.65 -2.16
C GLY A 907 20.88 -0.01 -2.64
N ASP A 908 20.84 -0.52 -3.88
CA ASP A 908 19.71 -1.30 -4.39
C ASP A 908 19.46 -2.54 -3.51
N ARG A 909 18.21 -3.03 -3.54
CA ARG A 909 17.79 -4.20 -2.77
C ARG A 909 17.19 -5.25 -3.70
N SER A 910 17.55 -6.52 -3.49
CA SER A 910 16.87 -7.67 -4.07
C SER A 910 16.31 -8.52 -2.95
N VAL A 911 15.00 -8.78 -2.99
CA VAL A 911 14.25 -9.40 -1.89
C VAL A 911 13.68 -10.73 -2.34
N THR A 912 13.96 -11.81 -1.61
CA THR A 912 13.42 -13.14 -1.89
C THR A 912 12.74 -13.75 -0.67
N TYR A 913 11.56 -14.33 -0.88
CA TYR A 913 10.76 -14.92 0.19
C TYR A 913 9.77 -15.96 -0.33
N ILE A 914 9.15 -16.70 0.59
CA ILE A 914 8.05 -17.62 0.32
C ILE A 914 6.78 -17.04 0.92
N ARG A 915 5.70 -16.97 0.15
CA ARG A 915 4.35 -16.64 0.61
C ARG A 915 3.37 -17.63 0.02
N ASP A 916 2.49 -18.20 0.84
CA ASP A 916 1.51 -19.22 0.43
C ASP A 916 2.14 -20.43 -0.30
N GLY A 917 3.38 -20.80 0.07
CA GLY A 917 4.17 -21.87 -0.56
C GLY A 917 4.85 -21.46 -1.88
N ILE A 918 4.61 -20.24 -2.37
CA ILE A 918 5.10 -19.71 -3.64
C ILE A 918 6.31 -18.81 -3.39
N TRP A 919 7.40 -19.03 -4.13
CA TRP A 919 8.57 -18.15 -4.11
C TRP A 919 8.29 -16.82 -4.82
N ARG A 920 8.85 -15.74 -4.29
CA ARG A 920 8.82 -14.40 -4.89
C ARG A 920 10.21 -13.77 -4.91
N LEU A 921 10.49 -13.00 -5.96
CA LEU A 921 11.66 -12.14 -6.13
C LEU A 921 11.15 -10.72 -6.45
N ASN A 922 11.39 -9.76 -5.56
CA ASN A 922 10.88 -8.38 -5.66
C ASN A 922 9.36 -8.33 -5.96
N GLU A 923 8.56 -9.01 -5.13
CA GLU A 923 7.11 -9.27 -5.27
C GLU A 923 6.68 -10.20 -6.43
N VAL A 924 7.52 -10.36 -7.46
CA VAL A 924 7.20 -11.18 -8.64
C VAL A 924 7.25 -12.67 -8.26
N ARG A 925 6.16 -13.40 -8.49
CA ARG A 925 6.12 -14.88 -8.40
C ARG A 925 7.23 -15.50 -9.24
N THR A 926 8.03 -16.39 -8.64
CA THR A 926 9.05 -17.19 -9.34
C THR A 926 8.79 -18.68 -9.15
N ASP A 927 9.45 -19.50 -9.97
CA ASP A 927 9.63 -20.92 -9.66
C ASP A 927 10.56 -21.08 -8.44
N TYR A 928 10.68 -22.32 -7.94
CA TYR A 928 11.67 -22.66 -6.92
C TYR A 928 13.09 -22.25 -7.36
N PRO A 929 13.92 -21.72 -6.44
CA PRO A 929 15.28 -21.33 -6.78
C PRO A 929 16.11 -22.55 -7.21
N ALA A 930 16.77 -22.42 -8.36
CA ALA A 930 17.79 -23.39 -8.77
C ALA A 930 18.96 -23.33 -7.78
N THR A 931 19.44 -24.49 -7.35
CA THR A 931 20.61 -24.59 -6.45
C THR A 931 21.80 -25.08 -7.27
N GLU A 932 22.86 -24.28 -7.32
CA GLU A 932 24.07 -24.51 -8.10
C GLU A 932 25.29 -24.48 -7.17
N GLY A 933 25.69 -25.65 -6.66
CA GLY A 933 26.68 -25.74 -5.59
C GLY A 933 26.18 -25.01 -4.33
N ASN A 934 26.94 -24.02 -3.85
CA ASN A 934 26.55 -23.17 -2.72
C ASN A 934 25.67 -21.97 -3.13
N SER A 935 25.35 -21.82 -4.42
CA SER A 935 24.58 -20.68 -4.92
C SER A 935 23.10 -21.00 -5.04
N ARG A 936 22.23 -20.02 -4.77
CA ARG A 936 20.78 -20.08 -5.03
C ARG A 936 20.39 -19.04 -6.08
N CYS A 937 19.63 -19.44 -7.09
CA CYS A 937 19.26 -18.61 -8.23
C CYS A 937 17.74 -18.56 -8.42
N TRP A 938 17.14 -17.37 -8.35
CA TRP A 938 15.73 -17.12 -8.66
C TRP A 938 15.61 -16.51 -10.06
N ARG A 939 14.83 -17.13 -10.94
CA ARG A 939 14.53 -16.58 -12.26
C ARG A 939 13.32 -15.65 -12.19
N ASN A 940 13.49 -14.41 -12.63
CA ASN A 940 12.39 -13.47 -12.78
C ASN A 940 11.65 -13.78 -14.10
N PRO A 941 10.36 -14.18 -14.09
CA PRO A 941 9.64 -14.52 -15.31
C PRO A 941 9.34 -13.29 -16.20
N ILE A 942 9.41 -12.08 -15.66
CA ILE A 942 9.10 -10.84 -16.37
C ILE A 942 10.31 -10.33 -17.14
N SER A 943 11.47 -10.22 -16.50
CA SER A 943 12.72 -9.79 -17.17
C SER A 943 13.48 -10.96 -17.80
N THR A 944 13.07 -12.20 -17.54
CA THR A 944 13.74 -13.47 -17.90
C THR A 944 15.13 -13.70 -17.32
N ARG A 945 15.72 -12.67 -16.70
CA ARG A 945 17.00 -12.68 -15.97
C ARG A 945 16.90 -13.50 -14.68
N SER A 946 18.04 -14.00 -14.20
CA SER A 946 18.15 -14.67 -12.90
C SER A 946 18.96 -13.84 -11.91
N PHE A 947 18.48 -13.75 -10.68
CA PHE A 947 19.24 -13.22 -9.54
C PHE A 947 19.81 -14.40 -8.76
N CYS A 948 21.12 -14.44 -8.55
CA CYS A 948 21.80 -15.50 -7.82
C CYS A 948 22.58 -14.96 -6.63
N VAL A 949 22.64 -15.72 -5.55
CA VAL A 949 23.41 -15.39 -4.34
C VAL A 949 24.28 -16.57 -3.91
N THR A 950 25.49 -16.28 -3.45
CA THR A 950 26.44 -17.24 -2.90
C THR A 950 26.96 -16.70 -1.56
N PRO A 951 26.92 -17.45 -0.45
CA PRO A 951 27.53 -17.01 0.81
C PRO A 951 29.02 -16.72 0.61
N ALA A 952 29.51 -15.60 1.14
CA ALA A 952 30.92 -15.27 1.17
C ALA A 952 31.51 -15.72 2.51
N GLY A 953 32.38 -16.75 2.46
CA GLY A 953 33.07 -17.32 3.63
C GLY A 953 34.25 -16.50 4.13
#